data_AF-A0A218V1A1-F1
#
_entry.id   AF-A0A218V1A1-F1
#
_cell.length_a   1.000
_cell.length_b   1.000
_cell.length_c   1.000
_cell.angle_alpha   90.00
_cell.angle_beta   90.00
_cell.angle_gamma   90.00
#
_symmetry.space_group_name_H-M   'P 1'
#
loop_
_entity.id
_entity.type
_entity.pdbx_description
1 polymer ?
#
loop_
_entity_poly.entity_id
_entity_poly.type
_entity_poly.pdbx_seq_one_letter_code
_entity_poly.pdbx_strand_id
1 'polypeptide(L)'
;MAALNGAVENGQPDRKVPPLPRPLRSLEVKYTKIFINNEWHESTSGKKFPTYNPSTLQKICDIEEGDKVSVIGQAVQKTFSRGFLFVGKHIKEKLAFNNNIHLASLSWRSGTLDLIVYGPTGLTYGKELGQHLALCRKSWEGDSQLLACARALPDVDNAVEAAKAAFQRGSPWRQMDAPSRGRLLHKLADLLERDRVILATLETMDTGKPFLQAYFIDLEGCIKTLRYYAGWADKIQGRTIPVDENFVCFTRHEPMGVCGAITPWNFPLLMLVWKMAPALCCGNTLVVKPAEQTPLTSLYIGSLIKEVGFPPGVVNIVPGYGPTAGAAISTHDSIDKIAFTGSTKVGKLIKEAASKSNLKRVTLELGGKNPCIVCADADCEYGLLAVLANQCMVARIPRARKTGHCLQRVLVEESIRNYDQLDLKTKGRKGGGYNKRSGLGAVRPLDLAVECAHQGVFFNQGQCCTAASRVFVEEQIYPEFVKRSVEFAKKRLVGDPFDARTEQGPQIDQRQFDKILELIESGKKEGAKLECGGLAIEDRGLFIKPTVFSEVTDNMRIAKEEIFGPVQPIMKFKSIEEVIRRANSTEYGLTAAVFTKNLDRALTLASALQSGTVWINCYNALYAQAPFGGFKMSGNGRELGEYALAEYTEVKTVTIKLSQKSP
;
A
#
# COMPACT_ATOMS: atom_id res chain seq x y z
N MET A 1 48.60 -22.51 -36.76
CA MET A 1 49.06 -21.84 -38.00
C MET A 1 48.36 -20.49 -38.10
N ALA A 2 49.17 -19.48 -38.43
CA ALA A 2 48.84 -18.17 -39.01
C ALA A 2 47.81 -17.27 -38.30
N ALA A 3 48.38 -16.19 -37.75
CA ALA A 3 47.73 -14.93 -37.44
C ALA A 3 47.18 -14.25 -38.70
N LEU A 4 46.15 -13.42 -38.53
CA LEU A 4 45.98 -12.19 -39.30
C LEU A 4 45.52 -11.09 -38.35
N ASN A 5 46.41 -10.12 -38.18
CA ASN A 5 46.18 -8.83 -37.54
C ASN A 5 45.13 -8.04 -38.33
N GLY A 6 44.13 -7.53 -37.62
CA GLY A 6 43.33 -6.38 -38.04
C GLY A 6 43.27 -5.42 -36.85
N ALA A 7 44.17 -4.44 -36.84
CA ALA A 7 44.09 -3.31 -35.92
C ALA A 7 42.80 -2.54 -36.21
N VAL A 8 41.93 -2.41 -35.20
CA VAL A 8 40.90 -1.38 -35.17
C VAL A 8 40.99 -0.68 -33.84
N GLU A 9 41.14 0.63 -33.94
CA GLU A 9 41.36 1.60 -32.89
C GLU A 9 40.32 1.52 -31.77
N ASN A 10 40.73 2.03 -30.60
CA ASN A 10 39.93 2.21 -29.39
C ASN A 10 38.62 2.98 -29.65
N GLY A 11 37.57 2.30 -30.10
CA GLY A 11 36.21 2.81 -30.13
C GLY A 11 35.55 2.61 -28.77
N GLN A 12 35.62 3.60 -27.88
CA GLN A 12 34.64 3.68 -26.79
C GLN A 12 33.26 3.86 -27.44
N PRO A 13 32.29 2.94 -27.22
CA PRO A 13 30.94 3.18 -27.70
C PRO A 13 30.40 4.41 -26.99
N ASP A 14 30.04 5.40 -27.79
CA ASP A 14 29.44 6.68 -27.43
C ASP A 14 28.38 6.47 -26.32
N ARG A 15 28.72 6.81 -25.07
CA ARG A 15 27.86 6.65 -23.87
C ARG A 15 26.70 7.65 -23.94
N LYS A 16 25.72 7.40 -24.79
CA LYS A 16 24.46 8.15 -24.73
C LYS A 16 23.68 7.67 -23.52
N VAL A 17 23.55 8.54 -22.51
CA VAL A 17 22.62 8.36 -21.41
C VAL A 17 21.23 8.11 -22.02
N PRO A 18 20.53 7.03 -21.64
CA PRO A 18 19.21 6.74 -22.19
C PRO A 18 18.27 7.92 -21.90
N PRO A 19 17.40 8.30 -22.86
CA PRO A 19 16.50 9.42 -22.66
C PRO A 19 15.56 9.17 -21.47
N LEU A 20 15.21 10.23 -20.74
CA LEU A 20 14.22 10.14 -19.67
C LEU A 20 12.90 9.55 -20.21
N PRO A 21 12.25 8.63 -19.46
CA PRO A 21 10.94 8.12 -19.83
C PRO A 21 9.95 9.26 -19.94
N ARG A 22 8.98 9.13 -20.84
CA ARG A 22 7.94 10.15 -21.07
C ARG A 22 6.56 9.57 -20.82
N PRO A 23 5.64 10.35 -20.20
CA PRO A 23 4.27 9.91 -20.01
C PRO A 23 3.54 9.80 -21.34
N LEU A 24 2.52 8.95 -21.38
CA LEU A 24 1.65 8.79 -22.54
C LEU A 24 0.58 9.89 -22.53
N ARG A 25 0.58 10.75 -23.55
CA ARG A 25 -0.32 11.92 -23.64
C ARG A 25 -1.81 11.57 -23.81
N SER A 26 -2.11 10.42 -24.41
CA SER A 26 -3.47 9.98 -24.73
C SER A 26 -3.60 8.51 -24.35
N LEU A 27 -3.50 8.22 -23.05
CA LEU A 27 -3.65 6.87 -22.54
C LEU A 27 -5.12 6.55 -22.30
N GLU A 28 -5.64 5.57 -23.03
CA GLU A 28 -6.98 5.03 -22.82
C GLU A 28 -7.00 4.08 -21.62
N VAL A 29 -7.98 4.27 -20.72
CA VAL A 29 -8.23 3.36 -19.60
C VAL A 29 -9.01 2.15 -20.10
N LYS A 30 -8.35 0.98 -20.14
CA LYS A 30 -8.94 -0.26 -20.67
C LYS A 30 -9.69 -1.12 -19.65
N TYR A 31 -9.25 -1.10 -18.40
CA TYR A 31 -9.71 -2.03 -17.38
C TYR A 31 -10.48 -1.30 -16.28
N THR A 32 -11.81 -1.44 -16.29
CA THR A 32 -12.73 -0.71 -15.41
C THR A 32 -13.72 -1.62 -14.67
N LYS A 33 -13.60 -2.94 -14.87
CA LYS A 33 -14.53 -3.96 -14.39
C LYS A 33 -13.99 -4.70 -13.16
N ILE A 34 -14.84 -5.48 -12.50
CA ILE A 34 -14.43 -6.39 -11.42
C ILE A 34 -13.66 -7.56 -12.05
N PHE A 35 -12.56 -8.00 -11.43
CA PHE A 35 -11.72 -9.09 -11.94
C PHE A 35 -11.88 -10.34 -11.07
N ILE A 36 -12.56 -11.38 -11.55
CA ILE A 36 -12.79 -12.64 -10.82
C ILE A 36 -12.54 -13.79 -11.79
N ASN A 37 -11.85 -14.85 -11.35
CA ASN A 37 -11.54 -16.02 -12.18
C ASN A 37 -10.84 -15.70 -13.52
N ASN A 38 -9.96 -14.70 -13.53
CA ASN A 38 -9.31 -14.20 -14.74
C ASN A 38 -10.28 -13.64 -15.81
N GLU A 39 -11.46 -13.22 -15.39
CA GLU A 39 -12.50 -12.64 -16.24
C GLU A 39 -12.96 -11.28 -15.69
N TRP A 40 -13.48 -10.46 -16.59
CA TRP A 40 -13.94 -9.10 -16.29
C TRP A 40 -15.46 -9.09 -16.16
N HIS A 41 -15.96 -8.73 -14.99
CA HIS A 41 -17.37 -8.78 -14.61
C HIS A 41 -17.94 -7.39 -14.36
N GLU A 42 -19.18 -7.19 -14.74
CA GLU A 42 -19.96 -6.04 -14.29
C GLU A 42 -20.39 -6.27 -12.84
N SER A 43 -20.60 -5.19 -12.09
CA SER A 43 -21.10 -5.33 -10.73
C SER A 43 -22.46 -6.00 -10.71
N THR A 44 -22.68 -6.89 -9.73
CA THR A 44 -24.00 -7.50 -9.51
C THR A 44 -25.10 -6.47 -9.26
N SER A 45 -24.72 -5.28 -8.82
CA SER A 45 -25.62 -4.14 -8.62
C SER A 45 -25.91 -3.32 -9.89
N GLY A 46 -25.08 -3.47 -10.93
CA GLY A 46 -25.03 -2.60 -12.10
C GLY A 46 -24.51 -1.18 -11.83
N LYS A 47 -24.09 -0.88 -10.59
CA LYS A 47 -23.59 0.44 -10.21
C LYS A 47 -22.15 0.64 -10.63
N LYS A 48 -21.81 1.91 -10.82
CA LYS A 48 -20.46 2.37 -11.09
C LYS A 48 -20.16 3.57 -10.23
N PHE A 49 -18.89 3.74 -9.89
CA PHE A 49 -18.38 4.96 -9.26
C PHE A 49 -17.33 5.64 -10.14
N PRO A 50 -17.29 6.99 -10.14
CA PRO A 50 -16.28 7.72 -10.88
C PRO A 50 -14.93 7.75 -10.15
N THR A 51 -13.83 7.64 -10.89
CA THR A 51 -12.50 8.08 -10.44
C THR A 51 -12.11 9.40 -11.12
N TYR A 52 -11.29 10.21 -10.44
CA TYR A 52 -10.98 11.58 -10.83
C TYR A 52 -9.47 11.82 -10.87
N ASN A 53 -9.04 12.66 -11.80
CA ASN A 53 -7.67 13.16 -11.81
C ASN A 53 -7.56 14.30 -10.79
N PRO A 54 -6.76 14.17 -9.71
CA PRO A 54 -6.69 15.19 -8.65
C PRO A 54 -6.04 16.51 -9.10
N SER A 55 -5.34 16.50 -10.24
CA SER A 55 -4.67 17.70 -10.77
C SER A 55 -5.65 18.62 -11.50
N THR A 56 -6.70 18.03 -12.10
CA THR A 56 -7.66 18.74 -12.95
C THR A 56 -9.09 18.69 -12.39
N LEU A 57 -9.35 17.85 -11.39
CA LEU A 57 -10.68 17.51 -10.86
C LEU A 57 -11.63 16.90 -11.90
N GLN A 58 -11.12 16.56 -13.08
CA GLN A 58 -11.91 15.95 -14.13
C GLN A 58 -12.04 14.46 -13.87
N LYS A 59 -13.24 13.93 -14.11
CA LYS A 59 -13.50 12.50 -14.10
C LYS A 59 -12.65 11.82 -15.16
N ILE A 60 -11.94 10.77 -14.78
CA ILE A 60 -11.15 9.94 -15.72
C ILE A 60 -12.09 8.93 -16.40
N CYS A 61 -12.78 8.11 -15.61
CA CYS A 61 -13.75 7.13 -16.09
C CYS A 61 -14.66 6.64 -14.95
N ASP A 62 -15.64 5.79 -15.30
CA ASP A 62 -16.45 5.02 -14.35
C ASP A 62 -15.86 3.63 -14.13
N ILE A 63 -15.95 3.14 -12.90
CA ILE A 63 -15.48 1.82 -12.45
C ILE A 63 -16.65 1.05 -11.87
N GLU A 64 -16.76 -0.25 -12.17
CA GLU A 64 -17.78 -1.12 -11.57
C GLU A 64 -17.69 -1.09 -10.04
N GLU A 65 -18.83 -0.89 -9.37
CA GLU A 65 -18.91 -0.80 -7.91
C GLU A 65 -19.23 -2.17 -7.30
N GLY A 66 -18.20 -2.88 -6.87
CA GLY A 66 -18.37 -4.14 -6.15
C GLY A 66 -18.97 -3.92 -4.75
N ASP A 67 -19.93 -4.76 -4.38
CA ASP A 67 -20.61 -4.70 -3.09
C ASP A 67 -20.93 -6.13 -2.56
N LYS A 68 -21.42 -6.21 -1.32
CA LYS A 68 -22.04 -7.39 -0.72
C LYS A 68 -23.56 -7.43 -0.97
N VAL A 69 -24.15 -6.39 -1.54
CA VAL A 69 -25.60 -6.28 -1.67
C VAL A 69 -26.01 -6.39 -3.14
N SER A 70 -26.58 -7.53 -3.53
CA SER A 70 -27.31 -7.58 -4.81
C SER A 70 -28.51 -6.62 -4.74
N VAL A 71 -28.89 -5.97 -5.84
CA VAL A 71 -30.13 -5.14 -5.92
C VAL A 71 -31.34 -5.96 -5.45
N ILE A 72 -31.27 -7.28 -5.67
CA ILE A 72 -32.25 -8.25 -5.23
C ILE A 72 -32.20 -8.45 -3.71
N GLY A 73 -31.08 -8.38 -3.00
CA GLY A 73 -31.06 -8.38 -1.53
C GLY A 73 -31.91 -7.25 -0.94
N GLN A 74 -31.87 -6.05 -1.52
CA GLN A 74 -32.72 -4.92 -1.11
C GLN A 74 -34.16 -5.04 -1.62
N ALA A 75 -34.38 -5.50 -2.85
CA ALA A 75 -35.70 -5.68 -3.42
C ALA A 75 -36.43 -6.86 -2.77
N VAL A 76 -35.73 -7.95 -2.42
CA VAL A 76 -36.20 -9.09 -1.64
C VAL A 76 -36.39 -8.66 -0.21
N GLN A 77 -35.51 -7.89 0.46
CA GLN A 77 -35.85 -7.35 1.78
C GLN A 77 -37.09 -6.45 1.77
N LYS A 78 -37.24 -5.57 0.78
CA LYS A 78 -38.41 -4.68 0.63
C LYS A 78 -39.69 -5.42 0.23
N THR A 79 -39.57 -6.42 -0.65
CA THR A 79 -40.68 -7.28 -1.10
C THR A 79 -41.02 -8.32 -0.03
N PHE A 80 -40.06 -8.78 0.78
CA PHE A 80 -40.29 -9.59 1.97
C PHE A 80 -40.89 -8.76 3.09
N SER A 81 -40.57 -7.47 3.26
CA SER A 81 -41.23 -6.63 4.27
C SER A 81 -42.67 -6.25 3.85
N ARG A 82 -42.93 -6.03 2.56
CA ARG A 82 -44.29 -5.91 2.01
C ARG A 82 -45.05 -7.26 1.98
N GLY A 83 -44.36 -8.34 1.67
CA GLY A 83 -44.83 -9.73 1.71
C GLY A 83 -45.04 -10.23 3.13
N PHE A 84 -44.31 -9.73 4.12
CA PHE A 84 -44.52 -9.96 5.56
C PHE A 84 -45.88 -9.43 5.99
N LEU A 85 -46.25 -8.24 5.50
CA LEU A 85 -47.58 -7.68 5.69
C LEU A 85 -48.64 -8.50 4.98
N PHE A 86 -48.38 -8.94 3.74
CA PHE A 86 -49.37 -9.65 2.92
C PHE A 86 -49.60 -11.10 3.39
N VAL A 87 -48.54 -11.87 3.62
CA VAL A 87 -48.57 -13.25 4.15
C VAL A 87 -49.01 -13.25 5.60
N GLY A 88 -48.55 -12.31 6.43
CA GLY A 88 -49.04 -12.17 7.81
C GLY A 88 -50.54 -11.85 7.89
N LYS A 89 -51.07 -11.08 6.94
CA LYS A 89 -52.51 -10.77 6.83
C LYS A 89 -53.29 -11.95 6.24
N HIS A 90 -52.76 -12.62 5.22
CA HIS A 90 -53.42 -13.78 4.58
C HIS A 90 -53.43 -15.03 5.48
N ILE A 91 -52.38 -15.26 6.28
CA ILE A 91 -52.32 -16.31 7.31
C ILE A 91 -53.32 -16.00 8.43
N LYS A 92 -53.44 -14.74 8.89
CA LYS A 92 -54.46 -14.33 9.87
C LYS A 92 -55.90 -14.44 9.36
N GLU A 93 -56.13 -14.17 8.07
CA GLU A 93 -57.47 -14.21 7.46
C GLU A 93 -57.92 -15.62 7.07
N LYS A 94 -57.00 -16.54 6.72
CA LYS A 94 -57.34 -17.93 6.32
C LYS A 94 -57.20 -18.97 7.41
N LEU A 95 -56.31 -18.78 8.39
CA LEU A 95 -56.20 -19.68 9.56
C LEU A 95 -57.02 -19.07 10.69
N ALA A 96 -58.33 -19.26 10.64
CA ALA A 96 -59.22 -19.08 11.77
C ALA A 96 -58.95 -20.17 12.83
N PHE A 97 -57.77 -20.15 13.43
CA PHE A 97 -57.39 -20.99 14.56
C PHE A 97 -57.19 -20.12 15.80
N ASN A 98 -57.77 -20.59 16.90
CA ASN A 98 -57.78 -20.02 18.25
C ASN A 98 -56.63 -19.07 18.60
N ASN A 99 -56.97 -18.01 19.34
CA ASN A 99 -56.16 -16.87 19.83
C ASN A 99 -54.83 -17.17 20.59
N ASN A 100 -54.25 -18.38 20.53
CA ASN A 100 -53.12 -18.80 21.36
C ASN A 100 -51.87 -19.26 20.57
N ILE A 101 -51.69 -18.85 19.31
CA ILE A 101 -50.48 -19.17 18.51
C ILE A 101 -49.72 -17.89 18.14
N HIS A 102 -48.42 -17.84 18.46
CA HIS A 102 -47.54 -16.70 18.16
C HIS A 102 -46.47 -17.10 17.13
N LEU A 103 -46.33 -16.27 16.08
CA LEU A 103 -45.24 -16.38 15.10
C LEU A 103 -43.93 -15.94 15.77
N ALA A 104 -42.91 -16.80 15.82
CA ALA A 104 -41.71 -16.50 16.61
C ALA A 104 -40.53 -16.04 15.77
N SER A 105 -40.24 -16.71 14.65
CA SER A 105 -39.19 -16.27 13.74
C SER A 105 -39.35 -16.90 12.36
N LEU A 106 -38.87 -16.16 11.36
CA LEU A 106 -38.70 -16.61 9.99
C LEU A 106 -37.25 -16.31 9.62
N SER A 107 -36.47 -17.31 9.22
CA SER A 107 -35.06 -17.11 8.84
C SER A 107 -34.72 -17.77 7.52
N TRP A 108 -33.91 -17.08 6.71
CA TRP A 108 -33.39 -17.60 5.45
C TRP A 108 -31.95 -18.05 5.67
N ARG A 109 -31.68 -19.35 5.48
CA ARG A 109 -30.32 -19.91 5.51
C ARG A 109 -30.13 -20.86 4.34
N SER A 110 -29.01 -20.69 3.63
CA SER A 110 -28.55 -21.64 2.59
C SER A 110 -29.60 -22.05 1.56
N GLY A 111 -30.43 -21.10 1.09
CA GLY A 111 -31.46 -21.36 0.07
C GLY A 111 -32.75 -22.01 0.58
N THR A 112 -32.95 -22.11 1.91
CA THR A 112 -34.15 -22.68 2.53
C THR A 112 -34.79 -21.66 3.48
N LEU A 113 -36.13 -21.58 3.47
CA LEU A 113 -36.91 -20.71 4.36
C LEU A 113 -37.39 -21.53 5.56
N ASP A 114 -36.87 -21.24 6.74
CA ASP A 114 -37.28 -21.88 7.99
C ASP A 114 -38.34 -21.03 8.70
N LEU A 115 -39.51 -21.62 8.99
CA LEU A 115 -40.61 -21.01 9.76
C LEU A 115 -40.71 -21.68 11.14
N ILE A 116 -40.65 -20.90 12.22
CA ILE A 116 -40.86 -21.37 13.59
C ILE A 116 -42.11 -20.73 14.18
N VAL A 117 -43.06 -21.56 14.62
CA VAL A 117 -44.34 -21.15 15.22
C VAL A 117 -44.47 -21.77 16.62
N TYR A 118 -44.92 -21.00 17.62
CA TYR A 118 -45.20 -21.50 18.97
C TYR A 118 -46.70 -21.66 19.20
N GLY A 119 -47.10 -22.86 19.67
CA GLY A 119 -48.43 -23.14 20.21
C GLY A 119 -48.37 -23.55 21.70
N PRO A 120 -49.52 -23.65 22.39
CA PRO A 120 -49.59 -23.80 23.84
C PRO A 120 -49.07 -25.14 24.39
N THR A 121 -48.74 -26.12 23.54
CA THR A 121 -48.20 -27.44 23.94
C THR A 121 -46.83 -27.78 23.31
N GLY A 122 -46.14 -26.80 22.72
CA GLY A 122 -44.79 -26.99 22.13
C GLY A 122 -44.76 -27.04 20.59
N LEU A 123 -43.54 -27.18 20.05
CA LEU A 123 -43.20 -27.00 18.64
C LEU A 123 -43.96 -27.97 17.71
N THR A 124 -44.81 -27.45 16.82
CA THR A 124 -45.55 -28.29 15.84
C THR A 124 -45.00 -28.03 14.43
N TYR A 125 -44.36 -29.03 13.80
CA TYR A 125 -43.95 -29.02 12.39
C TYR A 125 -45.07 -29.65 11.54
N GLY A 126 -45.76 -28.85 10.71
CA GLY A 126 -46.93 -29.31 9.94
C GLY A 126 -46.68 -29.44 8.43
N LYS A 127 -46.92 -30.64 7.88
CA LYS A 127 -46.88 -31.01 6.44
C LYS A 127 -47.76 -30.12 5.54
N GLU A 128 -48.78 -29.45 6.07
CA GLU A 128 -49.72 -28.61 5.30
C GLU A 128 -49.12 -27.27 4.83
N LEU A 129 -48.04 -26.78 5.46
CA LEU A 129 -47.34 -25.57 5.01
C LEU A 129 -46.61 -25.78 3.66
N GLY A 130 -46.26 -27.04 3.36
CA GLY A 130 -45.52 -27.41 2.15
C GLY A 130 -46.29 -27.17 0.84
N GLN A 131 -47.62 -27.29 0.85
CA GLN A 131 -48.44 -27.08 -0.35
C GLN A 131 -48.61 -25.60 -0.70
N HIS A 132 -48.67 -24.70 0.29
CA HIS A 132 -48.74 -23.26 0.05
C HIS A 132 -47.39 -22.65 -0.35
N LEU A 133 -46.28 -23.16 0.21
CA LEU A 133 -44.93 -22.81 -0.26
C LEU A 133 -44.68 -23.26 -1.72
N ALA A 134 -45.24 -24.40 -2.14
CA ALA A 134 -45.16 -24.87 -3.52
C ALA A 134 -45.92 -23.98 -4.53
N LEU A 135 -47.04 -23.37 -4.12
CA LEU A 135 -47.79 -22.41 -4.95
C LEU A 135 -47.03 -21.08 -5.12
N CYS A 136 -46.37 -20.58 -4.07
CA CYS A 136 -45.46 -19.43 -4.19
C CYS A 136 -44.25 -19.74 -5.08
N ARG A 137 -43.74 -20.98 -5.05
CA ARG A 137 -42.65 -21.45 -5.92
C ARG A 137 -43.03 -21.43 -7.41
N LYS A 138 -44.22 -21.93 -7.76
CA LYS A 138 -44.72 -21.95 -9.14
C LYS A 138 -44.89 -20.56 -9.75
N SER A 139 -45.24 -19.56 -8.95
CA SER A 139 -45.36 -18.18 -9.44
C SER A 139 -44.02 -17.48 -9.66
N TRP A 140 -42.92 -18.04 -9.14
CA TRP A 140 -41.55 -17.51 -9.28
C TRP A 140 -40.75 -18.20 -10.39
N GLU A 141 -41.12 -19.44 -10.74
CA GLU A 141 -40.47 -20.27 -11.78
C GLU A 141 -40.67 -19.77 -13.22
N GLY A 142 -41.64 -18.88 -13.46
CA GLY A 142 -41.97 -18.38 -14.80
C GLY A 142 -41.03 -17.32 -15.38
N ASP A 143 -40.09 -16.78 -14.59
CA ASP A 143 -39.27 -15.63 -15.00
C ASP A 143 -37.77 -15.95 -14.90
N SER A 144 -37.22 -16.50 -15.99
CA SER A 144 -35.85 -17.02 -16.07
C SER A 144 -34.78 -15.95 -15.78
N GLN A 145 -35.05 -14.66 -16.06
CA GLN A 145 -34.16 -13.55 -15.70
C GLN A 145 -34.17 -13.28 -14.19
N LEU A 146 -35.34 -13.32 -13.55
CA LEU A 146 -35.48 -13.15 -12.10
C LEU A 146 -34.81 -14.30 -11.32
N LEU A 147 -34.86 -15.53 -11.84
CA LEU A 147 -34.18 -16.71 -11.28
C LEU A 147 -32.67 -16.68 -11.48
N ALA A 148 -32.17 -16.19 -12.62
CA ALA A 148 -30.74 -15.98 -12.85
C ALA A 148 -30.18 -14.88 -11.94
N CYS A 149 -30.91 -13.76 -11.78
CA CYS A 149 -30.52 -12.67 -10.91
C CYS A 149 -30.63 -13.02 -9.42
N ALA A 150 -31.60 -13.84 -9.00
CA ALA A 150 -31.71 -14.33 -7.62
C ALA A 150 -30.60 -15.34 -7.22
N ARG A 151 -29.88 -15.89 -8.20
CA ARG A 151 -28.74 -16.81 -7.99
C ARG A 151 -27.38 -16.12 -8.01
N ALA A 152 -27.29 -14.86 -8.42
CA ALA A 152 -26.03 -14.13 -8.42
C ALA A 152 -25.62 -13.81 -6.98
N LEU A 153 -24.53 -14.43 -6.51
CA LEU A 153 -23.92 -14.04 -5.24
C LEU A 153 -23.43 -12.59 -5.36
N PRO A 154 -23.35 -11.86 -4.25
CA PRO A 154 -22.68 -10.57 -4.22
C PRO A 154 -21.23 -10.64 -4.73
N ASP A 155 -20.70 -9.53 -5.24
CA ASP A 155 -19.41 -9.49 -5.94
C ASP A 155 -18.25 -10.00 -5.07
N VAL A 156 -18.22 -9.62 -3.79
CA VAL A 156 -17.21 -10.10 -2.84
C VAL A 156 -17.37 -11.59 -2.56
N ASP A 157 -18.61 -12.09 -2.43
CA ASP A 157 -18.86 -13.51 -2.17
C ASP A 157 -18.46 -14.36 -3.40
N ASN A 158 -18.72 -13.88 -4.62
CA ASN A 158 -18.22 -14.50 -5.86
C ASN A 158 -16.68 -14.57 -5.89
N ALA A 159 -16.01 -13.47 -5.53
CA ALA A 159 -14.56 -13.42 -5.47
C ALA A 159 -14.00 -14.40 -4.42
N VAL A 160 -14.65 -14.54 -3.27
CA VAL A 160 -14.25 -15.49 -2.23
C VAL A 160 -14.48 -16.93 -2.68
N GLU A 161 -15.61 -17.26 -3.30
CA GLU A 161 -15.84 -18.61 -3.83
C GLU A 161 -14.85 -18.98 -4.93
N ALA A 162 -14.49 -18.05 -5.82
CA ALA A 162 -13.42 -18.22 -6.79
C ALA A 162 -12.06 -18.50 -6.12
N ALA A 163 -11.70 -17.72 -5.10
CA ALA A 163 -10.48 -17.92 -4.33
C ALA A 163 -10.46 -19.27 -3.60
N LYS A 164 -11.57 -19.67 -2.98
CA LYS A 164 -11.72 -20.97 -2.32
C LYS A 164 -11.56 -22.12 -3.31
N ALA A 165 -12.20 -22.04 -4.47
CA ALA A 165 -12.09 -23.05 -5.52
C ALA A 165 -10.64 -23.19 -5.99
N ALA A 166 -9.95 -22.08 -6.23
CA ALA A 166 -8.53 -22.06 -6.58
C ALA A 166 -7.62 -22.57 -5.45
N PHE A 167 -8.06 -22.52 -4.20
CA PHE A 167 -7.30 -23.00 -3.04
C PHE A 167 -7.58 -24.45 -2.64
N GLN A 168 -8.58 -25.11 -3.26
CA GLN A 168 -8.94 -26.50 -2.91
C GLN A 168 -7.77 -27.46 -3.07
N ARG A 169 -7.72 -28.48 -2.22
CA ARG A 169 -6.73 -29.57 -2.38
C ARG A 169 -6.91 -30.23 -3.74
N GLY A 170 -5.81 -30.46 -4.44
CA GLY A 170 -5.83 -31.02 -5.81
C GLY A 170 -6.07 -29.99 -6.92
N SER A 171 -6.31 -28.72 -6.59
CA SER A 171 -6.36 -27.66 -7.61
C SER A 171 -4.98 -27.42 -8.27
N PRO A 172 -4.94 -26.85 -9.49
CA PRO A 172 -3.68 -26.51 -10.14
C PRO A 172 -2.76 -25.64 -9.27
N TRP A 173 -3.31 -24.69 -8.51
CA TRP A 173 -2.51 -23.81 -7.65
C TRP A 173 -1.90 -24.55 -6.46
N ARG A 174 -2.64 -25.48 -5.85
CA ARG A 174 -2.16 -26.26 -4.70
C ARG A 174 -1.21 -27.40 -5.07
N GLN A 175 -1.30 -27.91 -6.30
CA GLN A 175 -0.40 -28.94 -6.83
C GLN A 175 0.86 -28.35 -7.48
N MET A 176 0.83 -27.06 -7.82
CA MET A 176 1.98 -26.37 -8.42
C MET A 176 3.21 -26.43 -7.52
N ASP A 177 4.34 -26.80 -8.12
CA ASP A 177 5.63 -26.80 -7.44
C ASP A 177 5.98 -25.37 -6.97
N ALA A 178 6.59 -25.29 -5.80
CA ALA A 178 6.97 -24.00 -5.20
C ALA A 178 7.85 -23.13 -6.13
N PRO A 179 8.83 -23.69 -6.87
CA PRO A 179 9.59 -22.94 -7.87
C PRO A 179 8.72 -22.37 -9.02
N SER A 180 7.67 -23.07 -9.47
CA SER A 180 6.73 -22.52 -10.47
C SER A 180 6.01 -21.27 -9.99
N ARG A 181 5.63 -21.20 -8.71
CA ARG A 181 5.05 -19.96 -8.14
C ARG A 181 6.05 -18.80 -8.23
N GLY A 182 7.32 -19.07 -7.92
CA GLY A 182 8.41 -18.12 -8.12
C GLY A 182 8.57 -17.69 -9.58
N ARG A 183 8.48 -18.62 -10.54
CA ARG A 183 8.51 -18.31 -11.98
C ARG A 183 7.37 -17.40 -12.42
N LEU A 184 6.15 -17.61 -11.91
CA LEU A 184 5.01 -16.74 -12.22
C LEU A 184 5.22 -15.33 -11.66
N LEU A 185 5.74 -15.19 -10.44
CA LEU A 185 6.08 -13.88 -9.86
C LEU A 185 7.18 -13.15 -10.65
N HIS A 186 8.21 -13.86 -11.12
CA HIS A 186 9.23 -13.29 -11.99
C HIS A 186 8.63 -12.80 -13.32
N LYS A 187 7.81 -13.62 -13.97
CA LYS A 187 7.11 -13.23 -15.21
C LYS A 187 6.22 -12.00 -15.00
N LEU A 188 5.51 -11.92 -13.87
CA LEU A 188 4.70 -10.75 -13.54
C LEU A 188 5.58 -9.49 -13.41
N ALA A 189 6.74 -9.60 -12.76
CA ALA A 189 7.70 -8.50 -12.68
C ALA A 189 8.19 -8.07 -14.07
N ASP A 190 8.43 -9.02 -14.97
CA ASP A 190 8.86 -8.73 -16.34
C ASP A 190 7.75 -8.03 -17.16
N LEU A 191 6.48 -8.39 -16.97
CA LEU A 191 5.36 -7.68 -17.58
C LEU A 191 5.14 -6.28 -17.00
N LEU A 192 5.35 -6.10 -15.69
CA LEU A 192 5.34 -4.76 -15.08
C LEU A 192 6.48 -3.89 -15.63
N GLU A 193 7.65 -4.47 -15.88
CA GLU A 193 8.78 -3.77 -16.49
C GLU A 193 8.50 -3.42 -17.97
N ARG A 194 7.86 -4.32 -18.73
CA ARG A 194 7.38 -4.06 -20.10
C ARG A 194 6.40 -2.88 -20.14
N ASP A 195 5.40 -2.89 -19.25
CA ASP A 195 4.31 -1.91 -19.25
C ASP A 195 4.59 -0.71 -18.31
N ARG A 196 5.83 -0.55 -17.86
CA ARG A 196 6.22 0.41 -16.82
C ARG A 196 5.80 1.85 -17.13
N VAL A 197 5.91 2.28 -18.38
CA VAL A 197 5.49 3.62 -18.82
C VAL A 197 3.98 3.79 -18.76
N ILE A 198 3.21 2.75 -19.16
CA ILE A 198 1.74 2.74 -19.10
C ILE A 198 1.30 2.85 -17.64
N LEU A 199 1.83 1.97 -16.79
CA LEU A 199 1.50 1.92 -15.37
C LEU A 199 1.89 3.21 -14.65
N ALA A 200 3.08 3.77 -14.89
CA ALA A 200 3.48 5.04 -14.29
C ALA A 200 2.59 6.21 -14.76
N THR A 201 2.14 6.19 -16.01
CA THR A 201 1.19 7.21 -16.51
C THR A 201 -0.16 7.09 -15.82
N LEU A 202 -0.71 5.87 -15.69
CA LEU A 202 -1.95 5.62 -14.94
C LEU A 202 -1.82 6.01 -13.47
N GLU A 203 -0.73 5.60 -12.81
CA GLU A 203 -0.48 5.90 -11.41
C GLU A 203 -0.46 7.42 -11.18
N THR A 204 0.25 8.18 -12.02
CA THR A 204 0.27 9.64 -11.96
C THR A 204 -1.10 10.27 -12.24
N MET A 205 -1.83 9.77 -13.24
CA MET A 205 -3.15 10.30 -13.60
C MET A 205 -4.17 10.14 -12.46
N ASP A 206 -4.17 8.97 -11.81
CA ASP A 206 -5.16 8.59 -10.77
C ASP A 206 -4.75 9.13 -9.37
N THR A 207 -3.46 9.32 -9.10
CA THR A 207 -2.96 9.74 -7.76
C THR A 207 -2.48 11.18 -7.68
N GLY A 208 -2.13 11.80 -8.81
CA GLY A 208 -1.46 13.10 -8.86
C GLY A 208 0.04 13.07 -8.52
N LYS A 209 0.66 11.93 -8.24
CA LYS A 209 2.12 11.91 -7.98
C LYS A 209 2.92 12.23 -9.26
N PRO A 210 4.07 12.93 -9.18
CA PRO A 210 4.90 13.20 -10.36
C PRO A 210 5.28 11.94 -11.14
N PHE A 211 5.19 11.98 -12.47
CA PHE A 211 5.43 10.83 -13.35
C PHE A 211 6.80 10.17 -13.15
N LEU A 212 7.85 10.97 -12.99
CA LEU A 212 9.19 10.44 -12.78
C LEU A 212 9.31 9.73 -11.42
N GLN A 213 8.57 10.18 -10.39
CA GLN A 213 8.50 9.49 -9.10
C GLN A 213 7.74 8.16 -9.24
N ALA A 214 6.58 8.16 -9.89
CA ALA A 214 5.85 6.92 -10.19
C ALA A 214 6.74 5.91 -10.94
N TYR A 215 7.45 6.36 -11.98
CA TYR A 215 8.29 5.50 -12.80
C TYR A 215 9.52 4.97 -12.07
N PHE A 216 10.31 5.83 -11.42
CA PHE A 216 11.61 5.46 -10.85
C PHE A 216 11.54 4.93 -9.42
N ILE A 217 10.46 5.23 -8.68
CA ILE A 217 10.32 4.85 -7.27
C ILE A 217 9.23 3.79 -7.14
N ASP A 218 7.98 4.11 -7.44
CA ASP A 218 6.84 3.22 -7.19
C ASP A 218 6.95 1.93 -8.04
N LEU A 219 7.10 2.07 -9.36
CA LEU A 219 7.18 0.93 -10.26
C LEU A 219 8.48 0.13 -10.07
N GLU A 220 9.59 0.79 -9.76
CA GLU A 220 10.83 0.11 -9.39
C GLU A 220 10.64 -0.75 -8.13
N GLY A 221 9.98 -0.18 -7.12
CA GLY A 221 9.62 -0.88 -5.88
C GLY A 221 8.74 -2.10 -6.16
N CYS A 222 7.74 -1.96 -7.04
CA CYS A 222 6.88 -3.07 -7.44
C CYS A 222 7.69 -4.22 -8.05
N ILE A 223 8.53 -3.91 -9.05
CA ILE A 223 9.34 -4.89 -9.78
C ILE A 223 10.32 -5.59 -8.83
N LYS A 224 11.01 -4.82 -7.96
CA LYS A 224 11.94 -5.37 -6.96
C LYS A 224 11.24 -6.26 -5.95
N THR A 225 10.08 -5.87 -5.44
CA THR A 225 9.33 -6.67 -4.45
C THR A 225 8.83 -7.98 -5.05
N LEU A 226 8.31 -7.96 -6.28
CA LEU A 226 7.92 -9.20 -6.97
C LEU A 226 9.12 -10.13 -7.17
N ARG A 227 10.25 -9.60 -7.67
CA ARG A 227 11.48 -10.38 -7.88
C ARG A 227 12.06 -10.92 -6.58
N TYR A 228 11.95 -10.16 -5.49
CA TYR A 228 12.40 -10.59 -4.16
C TYR A 228 11.58 -11.80 -3.67
N TYR A 229 10.26 -11.71 -3.68
CA TYR A 229 9.40 -12.80 -3.23
C TYR A 229 9.34 -13.99 -4.20
N ALA A 230 9.56 -13.77 -5.49
CA ALA A 230 9.77 -14.86 -6.43
C ALA A 230 10.91 -15.80 -5.99
N GLY A 231 11.98 -15.22 -5.43
CA GLY A 231 13.11 -15.97 -4.88
C GLY A 231 12.82 -16.72 -3.58
N TRP A 232 11.75 -16.39 -2.85
CA TRP A 232 11.38 -17.04 -1.59
C TRP A 232 10.45 -18.25 -1.75
N ALA A 233 9.79 -18.39 -2.91
CA ALA A 233 8.69 -19.34 -3.07
C ALA A 233 9.03 -20.78 -2.67
N ASP A 234 10.26 -21.23 -2.94
CA ASP A 234 10.80 -22.56 -2.63
C ASP A 234 11.74 -22.61 -1.41
N LYS A 235 11.84 -21.52 -0.65
CA LYS A 235 12.70 -21.38 0.54
C LYS A 235 11.92 -21.27 1.85
N ILE A 236 10.59 -21.34 1.77
CA ILE A 236 9.72 -21.41 2.95
C ILE A 236 9.80 -22.83 3.51
N GLN A 237 10.49 -22.99 4.64
CA GLN A 237 10.79 -24.28 5.24
C GLN A 237 10.11 -24.45 6.60
N GLY A 238 9.71 -25.69 6.89
CA GLY A 238 9.41 -26.12 8.25
C GLY A 238 10.68 -26.38 9.07
N ARG A 239 10.51 -27.12 10.16
CA ARG A 239 11.57 -27.53 11.08
C ARG A 239 11.40 -29.00 11.45
N THR A 240 12.49 -29.73 11.58
CA THR A 240 12.53 -30.99 12.34
C THR A 240 12.83 -30.66 13.79
N ILE A 241 12.01 -31.15 14.71
CA ILE A 241 12.05 -30.76 16.13
C ILE A 241 12.49 -31.97 16.96
N PRO A 242 13.59 -31.89 17.72
CA PRO A 242 14.03 -32.96 18.60
C PRO A 242 13.19 -32.98 19.88
N VAL A 243 11.95 -33.43 19.75
CA VAL A 243 11.04 -33.63 20.90
C VAL A 243 11.50 -34.79 21.77
N ASP A 244 11.04 -34.83 23.01
CA ASP A 244 11.30 -35.94 23.92
C ASP A 244 10.72 -37.27 23.41
N GLU A 245 11.15 -38.37 24.04
CA GLU A 245 10.70 -39.74 23.76
C GLU A 245 10.90 -40.21 22.30
N ASN A 246 10.22 -41.30 21.93
CA ASN A 246 10.35 -41.96 20.64
C ASN A 246 9.40 -41.38 19.59
N PHE A 247 9.56 -40.09 19.24
CA PHE A 247 8.77 -39.44 18.19
C PHE A 247 9.65 -38.74 17.15
N VAL A 248 9.21 -38.79 15.88
CA VAL A 248 9.62 -37.81 14.86
C VAL A 248 8.62 -36.68 14.87
N CYS A 249 9.09 -35.46 15.11
CA CYS A 249 8.28 -34.26 15.04
C CYS A 249 8.84 -33.32 13.98
N PHE A 250 7.98 -32.83 13.10
CA PHE A 250 8.33 -31.80 12.14
C PHE A 250 7.16 -30.86 11.87
N THR A 251 7.46 -29.67 11.37
CA THR A 251 6.46 -28.70 10.94
C THR A 251 6.32 -28.63 9.43
N ARG A 252 5.10 -28.36 8.98
CA ARG A 252 4.78 -27.93 7.62
C ARG A 252 4.31 -26.49 7.68
N HIS A 253 4.91 -25.63 6.86
CA HIS A 253 4.44 -24.25 6.69
C HIS A 253 3.52 -24.24 5.48
N GLU A 254 2.22 -24.32 5.72
CA GLU A 254 1.20 -24.34 4.69
C GLU A 254 0.75 -22.90 4.37
N PRO A 255 0.22 -22.60 3.17
CA PRO A 255 -0.43 -21.32 2.94
C PRO A 255 -1.60 -21.13 3.91
N MET A 256 -1.77 -19.89 4.37
CA MET A 256 -2.87 -19.45 5.24
C MET A 256 -4.25 -19.79 4.67
N GLY A 257 -4.48 -19.54 3.37
CA GLY A 257 -5.76 -19.77 2.72
C GLY A 257 -6.19 -18.65 1.79
N VAL A 258 -7.46 -18.26 1.90
CA VAL A 258 -8.03 -17.09 1.22
C VAL A 258 -7.65 -15.84 2.01
N CYS A 259 -6.87 -14.97 1.38
CA CYS A 259 -6.39 -13.73 1.97
C CYS A 259 -7.15 -12.52 1.41
N GLY A 260 -7.85 -11.79 2.27
CA GLY A 260 -8.37 -10.46 1.97
C GLY A 260 -7.25 -9.42 1.99
N ALA A 261 -7.16 -8.56 0.98
CA ALA A 261 -6.18 -7.48 0.90
C ALA A 261 -6.88 -6.15 0.61
N ILE A 262 -6.80 -5.20 1.54
CA ILE A 262 -7.38 -3.85 1.37
C ILE A 262 -6.23 -2.84 1.33
N THR A 263 -6.13 -2.09 0.23
CA THR A 263 -5.01 -1.17 -0.03
C THR A 263 -5.44 0.30 -0.04
N PRO A 264 -4.57 1.23 0.37
CA PRO A 264 -4.84 2.66 0.37
C PRO A 264 -4.51 3.28 -0.99
N TRP A 265 -4.79 4.56 -1.12
CA TRP A 265 -4.67 5.30 -2.38
C TRP A 265 -3.31 5.98 -2.62
N ASN A 266 -2.44 6.05 -1.62
CA ASN A 266 -1.23 6.88 -1.69
C ASN A 266 -0.07 6.25 -2.48
N PHE A 267 0.02 4.91 -2.49
CA PHE A 267 0.89 4.14 -3.38
C PHE A 267 0.12 2.92 -3.93
N PRO A 268 -0.88 3.13 -4.81
CA PRO A 268 -1.87 2.11 -5.18
C PRO A 268 -1.25 0.78 -5.61
N LEU A 269 -0.38 0.79 -6.62
CA LEU A 269 0.20 -0.44 -7.17
C LEU A 269 1.24 -1.04 -6.22
N LEU A 270 2.06 -0.19 -5.59
CA LEU A 270 3.10 -0.65 -4.67
C LEU A 270 2.51 -1.36 -3.44
N MET A 271 1.46 -0.81 -2.83
CA MET A 271 0.79 -1.41 -1.68
C MET A 271 0.08 -2.71 -2.06
N LEU A 272 -0.48 -2.80 -3.28
CA LEU A 272 -1.02 -4.05 -3.78
C LEU A 272 0.07 -5.11 -3.93
N VAL A 273 1.21 -4.76 -4.55
CA VAL A 273 2.33 -5.68 -4.71
C VAL A 273 2.91 -6.12 -3.38
N TRP A 274 3.02 -5.25 -2.38
CA TRP A 274 3.50 -5.59 -1.03
C TRP A 274 2.63 -6.63 -0.33
N LYS A 275 1.33 -6.68 -0.63
CA LYS A 275 0.42 -7.71 -0.11
C LYS A 275 0.43 -8.98 -0.96
N MET A 276 0.34 -8.80 -2.27
CA MET A 276 0.15 -9.90 -3.20
C MET A 276 1.42 -10.75 -3.36
N ALA A 277 2.60 -10.14 -3.43
CA ALA A 277 3.85 -10.86 -3.65
C ALA A 277 4.16 -11.91 -2.56
N PRO A 278 4.17 -11.58 -1.25
CA PRO A 278 4.37 -12.59 -0.21
C PRO A 278 3.20 -13.60 -0.13
N ALA A 279 1.96 -13.16 -0.33
CA ALA A 279 0.80 -14.06 -0.29
C ALA A 279 0.90 -15.15 -1.38
N LEU A 280 1.17 -14.76 -2.62
CA LEU A 280 1.33 -15.69 -3.76
C LEU A 280 2.57 -16.55 -3.62
N CYS A 281 3.68 -15.99 -3.11
CA CYS A 281 4.90 -16.73 -2.80
C CYS A 281 4.61 -17.92 -1.87
N CYS A 282 3.86 -17.68 -0.78
CA CYS A 282 3.43 -18.71 0.16
C CYS A 282 2.36 -19.67 -0.39
N GLY A 283 1.74 -19.37 -1.54
CA GLY A 283 0.72 -20.22 -2.16
C GLY A 283 -0.72 -19.93 -1.73
N ASN A 284 -0.99 -18.71 -1.25
CA ASN A 284 -2.33 -18.26 -0.90
C ASN A 284 -3.13 -17.85 -2.15
N THR A 285 -4.43 -17.62 -1.96
CA THR A 285 -5.30 -16.96 -2.95
C THR A 285 -5.78 -15.61 -2.38
N LEU A 286 -6.16 -14.67 -3.24
CA LEU A 286 -6.41 -13.29 -2.85
C LEU A 286 -7.79 -12.78 -3.29
N VAL A 287 -8.41 -12.00 -2.40
CA VAL A 287 -9.54 -11.10 -2.70
C VAL A 287 -9.11 -9.67 -2.33
N VAL A 288 -8.92 -8.85 -3.35
CA VAL A 288 -8.31 -7.52 -3.26
C VAL A 288 -9.37 -6.44 -3.39
N LYS A 289 -9.33 -5.42 -2.51
CA LYS A 289 -10.14 -4.19 -2.61
C LYS A 289 -9.22 -2.97 -2.69
N PRO A 290 -8.94 -2.45 -3.89
CA PRO A 290 -8.14 -1.23 -4.05
C PRO A 290 -8.93 -0.01 -3.63
N ALA A 291 -8.26 1.04 -3.15
CA ALA A 291 -8.92 2.28 -2.75
C ALA A 291 -9.81 2.86 -3.86
N GLU A 292 -10.95 3.38 -3.48
CA GLU A 292 -11.95 3.95 -4.40
C GLU A 292 -11.43 5.17 -5.16
N GLN A 293 -10.44 5.89 -4.62
CA GLN A 293 -9.79 6.99 -5.32
C GLN A 293 -8.88 6.53 -6.45
N THR A 294 -8.29 5.33 -6.35
CA THR A 294 -7.18 4.93 -7.22
C THR A 294 -7.20 3.47 -7.69
N PRO A 295 -8.30 3.01 -8.33
CA PRO A 295 -8.44 1.62 -8.72
C PRO A 295 -7.64 1.25 -10.00
N LEU A 296 -7.20 2.21 -10.82
CA LEU A 296 -6.86 1.95 -12.22
C LEU A 296 -5.66 1.00 -12.41
N THR A 297 -4.56 1.23 -11.70
CA THR A 297 -3.37 0.38 -11.81
C THR A 297 -3.56 -0.97 -11.13
N SER A 298 -4.40 -1.03 -10.11
CA SER A 298 -4.82 -2.28 -9.47
C SER A 298 -5.68 -3.13 -10.41
N LEU A 299 -6.52 -2.53 -11.25
CA LEU A 299 -7.24 -3.26 -12.30
C LEU A 299 -6.28 -3.66 -13.43
N TYR A 300 -5.38 -2.78 -13.87
CA TYR A 300 -4.43 -3.10 -14.92
C TYR A 300 -3.59 -4.35 -14.59
N ILE A 301 -3.11 -4.51 -13.35
CA ILE A 301 -2.36 -5.71 -12.96
C ILE A 301 -3.19 -7.01 -13.06
N GLY A 302 -4.52 -6.94 -12.95
CA GLY A 302 -5.41 -8.09 -13.22
C GLY A 302 -5.23 -8.64 -14.64
N SER A 303 -5.07 -7.76 -15.63
CA SER A 303 -4.78 -8.18 -17.01
C SER A 303 -3.42 -8.88 -17.14
N LEU A 304 -2.41 -8.39 -16.41
CA LEU A 304 -1.06 -8.97 -16.41
C LEU A 304 -1.03 -10.32 -15.70
N ILE A 305 -1.79 -10.47 -14.60
CA ILE A 305 -1.95 -11.75 -13.90
C ILE A 305 -2.54 -12.81 -14.84
N LYS A 306 -3.57 -12.44 -15.61
CA LYS A 306 -4.13 -13.32 -16.65
C LYS A 306 -3.10 -13.66 -17.72
N GLU A 307 -2.36 -12.66 -18.21
CA GLU A 307 -1.34 -12.84 -19.26
C GLU A 307 -0.19 -13.76 -18.82
N VAL A 308 0.27 -13.63 -17.57
CA VAL A 308 1.31 -14.52 -17.00
C VAL A 308 0.85 -15.97 -16.92
N GLY A 309 -0.46 -16.20 -16.77
CA GLY A 309 -1.05 -17.53 -16.64
C GLY A 309 -1.17 -18.01 -15.20
N PHE A 310 -1.41 -17.10 -14.23
CA PHE A 310 -1.86 -17.54 -12.90
C PHE A 310 -3.19 -18.29 -13.03
N PRO A 311 -3.40 -19.40 -12.29
CA PRO A 311 -4.67 -20.12 -12.33
C PRO A 311 -5.86 -19.20 -11.99
N PRO A 312 -7.02 -19.37 -12.66
CA PRO A 312 -8.23 -18.62 -12.34
C PRO A 312 -8.58 -18.69 -10.85
N GLY A 313 -8.95 -17.54 -10.26
CA GLY A 313 -9.37 -17.42 -8.87
C GLY A 313 -8.22 -17.22 -7.89
N VAL A 314 -6.96 -17.35 -8.32
CA VAL A 314 -5.80 -17.10 -7.44
C VAL A 314 -5.71 -15.64 -7.02
N VAL A 315 -6.05 -14.70 -7.90
CA VAL A 315 -6.19 -13.28 -7.57
C VAL A 315 -7.51 -12.77 -8.11
N ASN A 316 -8.29 -12.15 -7.24
CA ASN A 316 -9.58 -11.53 -7.56
C ASN A 316 -9.55 -10.08 -7.06
N ILE A 317 -10.01 -9.13 -7.87
CA ILE A 317 -9.93 -7.68 -7.60
C ILE A 317 -11.33 -7.09 -7.69
N VAL A 318 -11.83 -6.60 -6.57
CA VAL A 318 -13.18 -6.06 -6.40
C VAL A 318 -13.06 -4.58 -6.04
N PRO A 319 -13.00 -3.65 -7.01
CA PRO A 319 -13.09 -2.22 -6.74
C PRO A 319 -14.44 -1.89 -6.10
N GLY A 320 -14.45 -0.93 -5.17
CA GLY A 320 -15.65 -0.54 -4.43
C GLY A 320 -15.30 0.25 -3.18
N TYR A 321 -16.28 0.74 -2.44
CA TYR A 321 -16.03 1.59 -1.27
C TYR A 321 -15.58 0.82 -0.03
N GLY A 322 -14.93 1.51 0.90
CA GLY A 322 -14.53 0.93 2.19
C GLY A 322 -15.69 0.34 3.00
N PRO A 323 -16.77 1.10 3.29
CA PRO A 323 -17.91 0.62 4.08
C PRO A 323 -18.74 -0.51 3.43
N THR A 324 -18.59 -0.74 2.13
CA THR A 324 -19.27 -1.81 1.38
C THR A 324 -18.32 -2.98 1.15
N ALA A 325 -17.56 -2.98 0.05
CA ALA A 325 -16.65 -4.06 -0.31
C ALA A 325 -15.58 -4.33 0.76
N GLY A 326 -15.00 -3.29 1.35
CA GLY A 326 -13.99 -3.44 2.41
C GLY A 326 -14.56 -4.10 3.68
N ALA A 327 -15.72 -3.64 4.14
CA ALA A 327 -16.42 -4.21 5.29
C ALA A 327 -16.84 -5.67 5.02
N ALA A 328 -17.32 -5.96 3.81
CA ALA A 328 -17.66 -7.30 3.37
C ALA A 328 -16.48 -8.27 3.49
N ILE A 329 -15.31 -7.90 2.97
CA ILE A 329 -14.07 -8.68 3.11
C ILE A 329 -13.70 -8.88 4.59
N SER A 330 -13.76 -7.82 5.40
CA SER A 330 -13.37 -7.91 6.82
C SER A 330 -14.28 -8.82 7.67
N THR A 331 -15.56 -8.91 7.30
CA THR A 331 -16.59 -9.68 8.02
C THR A 331 -16.87 -11.04 7.39
N HIS A 332 -16.28 -11.37 6.25
CA HIS A 332 -16.57 -12.62 5.53
C HIS A 332 -16.04 -13.84 6.30
N ASP A 333 -16.88 -14.87 6.49
CA ASP A 333 -16.57 -16.03 7.32
C ASP A 333 -15.63 -17.04 6.64
N SER A 334 -15.54 -17.00 5.31
CA SER A 334 -14.61 -17.85 4.53
C SER A 334 -13.33 -17.14 4.07
N ILE A 335 -12.99 -16.00 4.66
CA ILE A 335 -11.66 -15.38 4.48
C ILE A 335 -10.81 -15.74 5.70
N ASP A 336 -9.67 -16.37 5.49
CA ASP A 336 -8.82 -16.93 6.56
C ASP A 336 -7.89 -15.88 7.17
N LYS A 337 -7.52 -14.87 6.37
CA LYS A 337 -6.65 -13.76 6.78
C LYS A 337 -7.06 -12.47 6.10
N ILE A 338 -6.88 -11.34 6.78
CA ILE A 338 -6.95 -10.00 6.20
C ILE A 338 -5.66 -9.21 6.43
N ALA A 339 -5.17 -8.58 5.36
CA ALA A 339 -4.08 -7.60 5.39
C ALA A 339 -4.63 -6.23 4.97
N PHE A 340 -4.55 -5.26 5.88
CA PHE A 340 -5.06 -3.90 5.66
C PHE A 340 -3.94 -2.88 5.78
N THR A 341 -3.87 -1.95 4.83
CA THR A 341 -3.05 -0.74 4.96
C THR A 341 -3.95 0.49 4.86
N GLY A 342 -3.84 1.42 5.81
CA GLY A 342 -4.65 2.65 5.80
C GLY A 342 -4.73 3.32 7.17
N SER A 343 -5.78 4.10 7.42
CA SER A 343 -5.87 4.86 8.68
C SER A 343 -5.98 3.97 9.92
N THR A 344 -5.40 4.40 11.04
CA THR A 344 -5.50 3.70 12.33
C THR A 344 -6.95 3.53 12.80
N LYS A 345 -7.82 4.51 12.52
CA LYS A 345 -9.25 4.44 12.82
C LYS A 345 -9.90 3.24 12.14
N VAL A 346 -9.65 3.04 10.84
CA VAL A 346 -10.20 1.90 10.10
C VAL A 346 -9.50 0.60 10.47
N GLY A 347 -8.19 0.62 10.77
CA GLY A 347 -7.47 -0.56 11.27
C GLY A 347 -8.10 -1.17 12.54
N LYS A 348 -8.59 -0.33 13.46
CA LYS A 348 -9.35 -0.79 14.64
C LYS A 348 -10.65 -1.52 14.22
N LEU A 349 -11.40 -0.96 13.27
CA LEU A 349 -12.63 -1.57 12.75
C LEU A 349 -12.36 -2.90 12.05
N ILE A 350 -11.26 -3.01 11.29
CA ILE A 350 -10.86 -4.26 10.64
C ILE A 350 -10.57 -5.35 11.69
N LYS A 351 -9.82 -5.01 12.74
CA LYS A 351 -9.49 -5.95 13.80
C LYS A 351 -10.72 -6.38 14.61
N GLU A 352 -11.63 -5.44 14.87
CA GLU A 352 -12.92 -5.72 15.49
C GLU A 352 -13.80 -6.63 14.61
N ALA A 353 -13.91 -6.35 13.31
CA ALA A 353 -14.67 -7.16 12.37
C ALA A 353 -14.13 -8.59 12.26
N ALA A 354 -12.81 -8.76 12.21
CA ALA A 354 -12.17 -10.07 12.26
C ALA A 354 -12.51 -10.81 13.56
N SER A 355 -12.46 -10.11 14.71
CA SER A 355 -12.79 -10.70 16.00
C SER A 355 -14.25 -11.10 16.15
N LYS A 356 -15.18 -10.36 15.53
CA LYS A 356 -16.63 -10.61 15.58
C LYS A 356 -17.13 -11.66 14.59
N SER A 357 -16.37 -11.92 13.53
CA SER A 357 -16.73 -12.89 12.49
C SER A 357 -16.13 -14.26 12.81
N ASN A 358 -15.01 -14.59 12.19
CA ASN A 358 -14.42 -15.94 12.19
C ASN A 358 -13.02 -16.00 12.80
N LEU A 359 -12.59 -14.96 13.53
CA LEU A 359 -11.24 -14.85 14.09
C LEU A 359 -10.10 -14.94 13.04
N LYS A 360 -10.38 -14.56 11.79
CA LYS A 360 -9.36 -14.49 10.73
C LYS A 360 -8.11 -13.75 11.19
N ARG A 361 -6.93 -14.21 10.76
CA ARG A 361 -5.65 -13.56 11.08
C ARG A 361 -5.62 -12.13 10.54
N VAL A 362 -5.02 -11.20 11.25
CA VAL A 362 -5.02 -9.77 10.89
C VAL A 362 -3.61 -9.22 10.89
N THR A 363 -3.20 -8.61 9.78
CA THR A 363 -2.03 -7.72 9.71
C THR A 363 -2.45 -6.30 9.34
N LEU A 364 -1.91 -5.32 10.03
CA LEU A 364 -2.28 -3.91 9.91
C LEU A 364 -1.02 -3.06 9.70
N GLU A 365 -1.01 -2.27 8.63
CA GLU A 365 -0.03 -1.20 8.39
C GLU A 365 -0.76 0.15 8.43
N LEU A 366 -0.52 0.95 9.46
CA LEU A 366 -1.37 2.08 9.81
C LEU A 366 -0.62 3.42 9.75
N GLY A 367 -1.26 4.48 10.27
CA GLY A 367 -0.71 5.82 10.26
C GLY A 367 0.51 6.00 11.16
N GLY A 368 1.17 7.14 11.02
CA GLY A 368 2.37 7.49 11.79
C GLY A 368 2.45 8.96 12.16
N LYS A 369 3.22 9.25 13.22
CA LYS A 369 3.65 10.59 13.58
C LYS A 369 5.16 10.58 13.88
N ASN A 370 5.92 10.33 12.82
CA ASN A 370 7.29 9.81 12.91
C ASN A 370 8.28 10.90 13.33
N PRO A 371 9.11 10.66 14.37
CA PRO A 371 10.12 11.60 14.80
C PRO A 371 11.36 11.55 13.89
N CYS A 372 11.90 12.71 13.54
CA CYS A 372 13.19 12.88 12.88
C CYS A 372 14.08 13.72 13.79
N ILE A 373 15.11 13.12 14.37
CA ILE A 373 15.99 13.76 15.37
C ILE A 373 17.27 14.22 14.68
N VAL A 374 17.57 15.52 14.75
CA VAL A 374 18.75 16.16 14.17
C VAL A 374 19.61 16.71 15.30
N CYS A 375 20.72 16.04 15.56
CA CYS A 375 21.69 16.42 16.59
C CYS A 375 22.57 17.58 16.10
N ALA A 376 23.18 18.34 17.01
CA ALA A 376 24.03 19.48 16.67
C ALA A 376 25.29 19.07 15.88
N ASP A 377 25.74 17.84 16.06
CA ASP A 377 26.85 17.23 15.32
C ASP A 377 26.40 16.58 14.00
N ALA A 378 25.14 16.76 13.59
CA ALA A 378 24.62 16.36 12.29
C ALA A 378 25.27 17.20 11.18
N ASP A 379 26.49 16.84 10.84
CA ASP A 379 27.16 17.30 9.65
C ASP A 379 27.50 16.07 8.81
N CYS A 380 27.47 16.19 7.49
CA CYS A 380 27.76 15.07 6.60
C CYS A 380 28.37 15.65 5.33
N GLU A 381 29.70 15.69 5.27
CA GLU A 381 30.48 16.01 4.06
C GLU A 381 30.25 15.03 2.89
N TYR A 382 29.26 14.14 2.97
CA TYR A 382 28.90 13.18 1.93
C TYR A 382 27.39 13.15 1.69
N GLY A 383 26.76 14.32 1.61
CA GLY A 383 25.34 14.45 1.31
C GLY A 383 25.08 14.75 -0.17
N LEU A 384 24.90 13.71 -0.99
CA LEU A 384 23.97 13.76 -2.14
C LEU A 384 23.85 12.39 -2.84
N LEU A 385 24.96 11.65 -2.98
CA LEU A 385 24.98 10.52 -3.89
C LEU A 385 24.41 9.21 -3.31
N ALA A 386 24.50 8.92 -2.01
CA ALA A 386 24.09 7.59 -1.51
C ALA A 386 22.57 7.40 -1.36
N VAL A 387 21.83 8.43 -0.94
CA VAL A 387 20.36 8.35 -0.75
C VAL A 387 19.63 8.51 -2.08
N LEU A 388 20.05 9.47 -2.92
CA LEU A 388 19.52 9.60 -4.27
C LEU A 388 20.00 8.48 -5.20
N ALA A 389 21.23 7.95 -5.10
CA ALA A 389 21.61 6.79 -5.92
C ALA A 389 20.93 5.49 -5.47
N ASN A 390 20.43 5.38 -4.23
CA ASN A 390 19.63 4.21 -3.82
C ASN A 390 18.15 4.33 -4.18
N GLN A 391 17.55 5.52 -4.12
CA GLN A 391 16.16 5.76 -4.55
C GLN A 391 16.04 5.91 -6.08
N CYS A 392 17.05 6.50 -6.72
CA CYS A 392 17.24 6.56 -8.16
C CYS A 392 18.49 5.74 -8.53
N MET A 393 18.43 4.40 -8.42
CA MET A 393 19.36 3.55 -9.18
C MET A 393 19.10 3.81 -10.68
N VAL A 394 19.70 4.88 -11.18
CA VAL A 394 19.90 5.17 -12.60
C VAL A 394 20.53 3.91 -13.17
N ALA A 395 19.78 3.26 -14.05
CA ALA A 395 20.22 2.22 -14.99
C ALA A 395 21.42 1.38 -14.52
N ARG A 396 21.17 0.17 -14.01
CA ARG A 396 22.16 -0.90 -14.20
C ARG A 396 22.36 -1.08 -15.70
N ILE A 397 23.42 -0.47 -16.22
CA ILE A 397 24.01 -0.82 -17.50
C ILE A 397 24.50 -2.27 -17.36
N PRO A 398 24.00 -3.23 -18.15
CA PRO A 398 24.49 -4.60 -18.07
C PRO A 398 25.86 -4.69 -18.77
N ARG A 399 26.94 -4.76 -17.98
CA ARG A 399 28.13 -5.61 -18.13
C ARG A 399 29.39 -4.93 -17.59
N ALA A 400 29.88 -5.42 -16.45
CA ALA A 400 31.30 -5.37 -16.09
C ALA A 400 31.60 -6.48 -15.06
N ARG A 401 31.64 -7.73 -15.52
CA ARG A 401 32.55 -8.71 -14.92
C ARG A 401 33.91 -8.48 -15.57
N LYS A 402 34.96 -8.42 -14.75
CA LYS A 402 36.40 -8.27 -15.09
C LYS A 402 36.92 -6.83 -15.08
N THR A 403 37.24 -6.33 -13.90
CA THR A 403 38.53 -5.67 -13.51
C THR A 403 38.32 -5.02 -12.15
N GLY A 404 39.01 -5.52 -11.12
CA GLY A 404 38.84 -5.14 -9.72
C GLY A 404 39.33 -3.73 -9.36
N HIS A 405 38.70 -2.68 -9.88
CA HIS A 405 38.89 -1.31 -9.45
C HIS A 405 37.55 -0.64 -9.13
N CYS A 406 37.54 0.12 -8.03
CA CYS A 406 36.34 0.65 -7.38
C CYS A 406 35.59 1.64 -8.31
N LEU A 407 34.44 1.22 -8.84
CA LEU A 407 33.57 1.96 -9.75
C LEU A 407 33.04 3.31 -9.20
N GLN A 408 33.25 3.57 -7.91
CA GLN A 408 32.73 4.73 -7.19
C GLN A 408 33.43 6.05 -7.57
N ARG A 409 34.66 6.01 -8.12
CA ARG A 409 35.46 7.22 -8.39
C ARG A 409 35.17 7.86 -9.75
N VAL A 410 34.82 7.06 -10.76
CA VAL A 410 34.66 7.52 -12.16
C VAL A 410 33.31 8.23 -12.38
N LEU A 411 32.24 7.78 -11.71
CA LEU A 411 30.90 8.40 -11.82
C LEU A 411 30.82 9.78 -11.15
N VAL A 412 31.72 10.05 -10.20
CA VAL A 412 31.84 11.34 -9.50
C VAL A 412 32.47 12.40 -10.41
N GLU A 413 33.49 12.04 -11.19
CA GLU A 413 34.20 13.00 -12.05
C GLU A 413 33.40 13.41 -13.31
N GLU A 414 32.57 12.52 -13.87
CA GLU A 414 31.77 12.82 -15.07
C GLU A 414 30.52 13.67 -14.77
N SER A 415 29.92 13.53 -13.58
CA SER A 415 28.75 14.33 -13.18
C SER A 415 29.13 15.79 -12.88
N ILE A 416 30.33 16.01 -12.34
CA ILE A 416 30.91 17.34 -12.10
C ILE A 416 31.18 18.05 -13.44
N ARG A 417 31.72 17.34 -14.44
CA ARG A 417 32.00 17.91 -15.78
C ARG A 417 30.76 18.39 -16.54
N ASN A 418 29.62 17.70 -16.39
CA ASN A 418 28.40 18.07 -17.09
C ASN A 418 27.70 19.30 -16.49
N TYR A 419 27.93 19.60 -15.22
CA TYR A 419 27.45 20.83 -14.57
C TYR A 419 28.31 22.05 -14.96
N ASP A 420 29.64 21.87 -15.07
CA ASP A 420 30.56 22.93 -15.51
C ASP A 420 30.31 23.37 -16.97
N GLN A 421 29.80 22.49 -17.84
CA GLN A 421 29.50 22.86 -19.24
C GLN A 421 28.21 23.69 -19.41
N LEU A 422 27.31 23.71 -18.42
CA LEU A 422 26.11 24.54 -18.43
C LEU A 422 26.37 25.98 -17.99
N ASP A 423 27.44 26.23 -17.22
CA ASP A 423 27.82 27.58 -16.75
C ASP A 423 28.77 28.32 -17.71
N LEU A 424 29.38 27.60 -18.67
CA LEU A 424 30.36 28.18 -19.61
C LEU A 424 29.75 28.90 -20.84
N LYS A 425 28.43 29.06 -20.94
CA LYS A 425 27.80 29.82 -22.06
C LYS A 425 27.52 31.29 -21.78
N THR A 426 27.82 31.80 -20.58
CA THR A 426 27.64 33.23 -20.24
C THR A 426 28.85 33.81 -19.54
N LYS A 427 29.93 34.08 -20.31
CA LYS A 427 30.85 35.23 -20.15
C LYS A 427 32.11 35.03 -21.01
N GLY A 428 32.16 35.73 -22.13
CA GLY A 428 33.39 35.88 -22.90
C GLY A 428 34.03 37.24 -22.66
N ARG A 429 35.21 37.27 -22.03
CA ARG A 429 36.47 37.87 -22.55
C ARG A 429 37.53 38.17 -21.49
N LYS A 430 38.73 37.67 -21.82
CA LYS A 430 40.12 38.17 -21.63
C LYS A 430 40.72 38.26 -20.20
N GLY A 431 41.59 37.27 -19.92
CA GLY A 431 43.04 37.46 -19.78
C GLY A 431 43.57 38.04 -18.46
N GLY A 432 44.19 37.18 -17.64
CA GLY A 432 45.14 37.60 -16.61
C GLY A 432 45.23 36.65 -15.40
N GLY A 433 46.42 36.10 -15.16
CA GLY A 433 46.92 35.73 -13.83
C GLY A 433 46.22 34.58 -13.10
N TYR A 434 46.90 33.44 -13.02
CA TYR A 434 46.63 32.39 -12.04
C TYR A 434 46.55 32.99 -10.63
N ASN A 435 45.34 33.04 -10.06
CA ASN A 435 45.14 33.23 -8.63
C ASN A 435 44.19 32.16 -8.12
N LYS A 436 44.71 31.27 -7.26
CA LYS A 436 43.96 30.23 -6.56
C LYS A 436 42.84 30.87 -5.75
N ARG A 437 41.60 30.84 -6.24
CA ARG A 437 40.32 30.89 -5.49
C ARG A 437 39.17 31.02 -6.49
N SER A 438 38.61 29.89 -6.94
CA SER A 438 37.29 29.90 -7.60
C SER A 438 36.63 28.53 -7.53
N GLY A 439 35.55 28.43 -6.74
CA GLY A 439 34.27 28.13 -7.37
C GLY A 439 33.58 26.79 -7.12
N LEU A 440 34.18 25.80 -6.45
CA LEU A 440 33.39 24.68 -5.93
C LEU A 440 32.77 25.13 -4.60
N GLY A 441 31.49 25.51 -4.64
CA GLY A 441 30.74 25.89 -3.44
C GLY A 441 30.88 24.80 -2.39
N ALA A 442 31.50 25.13 -1.26
CA ALA A 442 31.58 24.23 -0.11
C ALA A 442 30.17 23.76 0.25
N VAL A 443 29.95 22.44 0.26
CA VAL A 443 28.73 21.85 0.84
C VAL A 443 28.64 22.35 2.27
N ARG A 444 27.54 23.03 2.62
CA ARG A 444 27.46 23.69 3.92
C ARG A 444 27.12 22.65 4.98
N PRO A 445 27.76 22.69 6.16
CA PRO A 445 27.40 21.82 7.27
C PRO A 445 25.90 21.92 7.53
N LEU A 446 25.19 20.79 7.63
CA LEU A 446 23.72 20.60 7.82
C LEU A 446 22.85 20.31 6.57
N ASP A 447 23.35 20.50 5.34
CA ASP A 447 22.50 20.39 4.14
C ASP A 447 21.83 19.00 3.98
N LEU A 448 22.55 17.91 4.26
CA LEU A 448 21.99 16.55 4.17
C LEU A 448 20.82 16.32 5.13
N ALA A 449 20.93 16.78 6.38
CA ALA A 449 19.89 16.57 7.39
C ALA A 449 18.63 17.36 7.03
N VAL A 450 18.79 18.60 6.55
CA VAL A 450 17.68 19.42 6.05
C VAL A 450 17.03 18.73 4.86
N GLU A 451 17.81 18.31 3.86
CA GLU A 451 17.27 17.66 2.66
C GLU A 451 16.54 16.36 3.00
N CYS A 452 17.11 15.50 3.85
CA CYS A 452 16.47 14.24 4.22
C CYS A 452 15.20 14.44 5.04
N ALA A 453 15.18 15.39 5.99
CA ALA A 453 13.96 15.73 6.73
C ALA A 453 12.89 16.32 5.81
N HIS A 454 13.30 17.14 4.84
CA HIS A 454 12.42 17.74 3.84
C HIS A 454 11.84 16.68 2.89
N GLN A 455 12.68 15.83 2.30
CA GLN A 455 12.23 14.67 1.52
C GLN A 455 11.33 13.76 2.36
N GLY A 456 11.66 13.54 3.63
CA GLY A 456 10.89 12.73 4.55
C GLY A 456 9.44 13.17 4.72
N VAL A 457 9.14 14.48 4.67
CA VAL A 457 7.77 15.00 4.87
C VAL A 457 7.09 15.47 3.59
N PHE A 458 7.83 15.85 2.55
CA PHE A 458 7.27 16.35 1.29
C PHE A 458 7.19 15.30 0.17
N PHE A 459 7.84 14.14 0.33
CA PHE A 459 7.76 13.02 -0.61
C PHE A 459 6.29 12.57 -0.80
N ASN A 460 5.92 12.28 -2.05
CA ASN A 460 4.54 11.90 -2.42
C ASN A 460 3.49 12.90 -1.90
N GLN A 461 3.76 14.20 -2.02
CA GLN A 461 2.95 15.31 -1.48
C GLN A 461 2.77 15.30 0.05
N GLY A 462 3.59 14.55 0.79
CA GLY A 462 3.42 14.30 2.22
C GLY A 462 2.36 13.24 2.55
N GLN A 463 1.83 12.56 1.53
CA GLN A 463 0.86 11.47 1.64
C GLN A 463 1.61 10.13 1.83
N CYS A 464 2.42 10.06 2.89
CA CYS A 464 3.20 8.88 3.22
C CYS A 464 3.09 8.56 4.71
N CYS A 465 2.84 7.30 5.05
CA CYS A 465 2.73 6.86 6.45
C CYS A 465 4.06 7.04 7.21
N THR A 466 5.19 7.02 6.49
CA THR A 466 6.53 7.26 7.03
C THR A 466 6.88 8.74 7.18
N ALA A 467 5.96 9.68 6.90
CA ALA A 467 6.28 11.10 6.84
C ALA A 467 6.97 11.63 8.10
N ALA A 468 8.07 12.37 7.90
CA ALA A 468 8.89 13.03 8.94
C ALA A 468 8.16 14.22 9.60
N SER A 469 7.04 13.93 10.24
CA SER A 469 6.05 14.93 10.66
C SER A 469 6.27 15.46 12.08
N ARG A 470 7.39 15.10 12.72
CA ARG A 470 7.93 15.73 13.94
C ARG A 470 9.45 15.83 13.82
N VAL A 471 9.96 16.97 13.35
CA VAL A 471 11.40 17.17 13.22
C VAL A 471 11.93 17.81 14.50
N PHE A 472 12.65 17.05 15.31
CA PHE A 472 13.31 17.54 16.53
C PHE A 472 14.74 17.95 16.19
N VAL A 473 15.09 19.21 16.44
CA VAL A 473 16.40 19.77 16.13
C VAL A 473 17.06 20.30 17.40
N GLU A 474 18.33 19.99 17.61
CA GLU A 474 19.07 20.39 18.79
C GLU A 474 19.24 21.92 18.83
N GLU A 475 19.02 22.52 20.01
CA GLU A 475 18.90 23.98 20.21
C GLU A 475 20.02 24.79 19.54
N GLN A 476 21.26 24.28 19.53
CA GLN A 476 22.44 24.94 18.97
C GLN A 476 22.34 25.20 17.46
N ILE A 477 21.69 24.32 16.71
CA ILE A 477 21.58 24.39 15.24
C ILE A 477 20.17 24.75 14.77
N TYR A 478 19.23 24.91 15.70
CA TYR A 478 17.80 25.12 15.42
C TYR A 478 17.52 26.31 14.48
N PRO A 479 18.05 27.53 14.71
CA PRO A 479 17.73 28.68 13.85
C PRO A 479 18.20 28.50 12.41
N GLU A 480 19.39 27.92 12.22
CA GLU A 480 19.96 27.66 10.90
C GLU A 480 19.20 26.53 10.18
N PHE A 481 18.82 25.46 10.90
CA PHE A 481 18.01 24.38 10.34
C PHE A 481 16.66 24.89 9.83
N VAL A 482 15.95 25.71 10.62
CA VAL A 482 14.66 26.30 10.24
C VAL A 482 14.82 27.17 9.01
N LYS A 483 15.81 28.08 9.01
CA LYS A 483 16.09 28.96 7.86
C LYS A 483 16.30 28.16 6.57
N ARG A 484 17.14 27.13 6.60
CA ARG A 484 17.39 26.30 5.41
C ARG A 484 16.19 25.47 5.00
N SER A 485 15.44 24.92 5.96
CA SER A 485 14.20 24.19 5.66
C SER A 485 13.20 25.06 4.90
N VAL A 486 13.09 26.34 5.27
CA VAL A 486 12.26 27.33 4.56
C VAL A 486 12.79 27.64 3.17
N GLU A 487 14.11 27.79 3.01
CA GLU A 487 14.74 28.00 1.69
C GLU A 487 14.48 26.81 0.75
N PHE A 488 14.56 25.58 1.25
CA PHE A 488 14.25 24.36 0.48
C PHE A 488 12.76 24.28 0.12
N ALA A 489 11.87 24.54 1.08
CA ALA A 489 10.43 24.48 0.86
C ALA A 489 9.96 25.49 -0.20
N LYS A 490 10.53 26.70 -0.20
CA LYS A 490 10.22 27.74 -1.19
C LYS A 490 10.72 27.42 -2.60
N LYS A 491 11.77 26.59 -2.74
CA LYS A 491 12.34 26.19 -4.04
C LYS A 491 11.59 25.01 -4.69
N ARG A 492 10.85 24.25 -3.89
CA ARG A 492 10.14 23.04 -4.35
C ARG A 492 9.12 23.37 -5.43
N LEU A 493 9.27 22.73 -6.59
CA LEU A 493 8.40 22.96 -7.74
C LEU A 493 7.07 22.20 -7.60
N VAL A 494 5.98 22.95 -7.44
CA VAL A 494 4.60 22.44 -7.38
C VAL A 494 3.88 22.73 -8.70
N GLY A 495 3.32 21.69 -9.33
CA GLY A 495 2.69 21.85 -10.64
C GLY A 495 2.12 20.57 -11.23
N ASP A 496 1.89 20.61 -12.54
CA ASP A 496 1.39 19.45 -13.31
C ASP A 496 2.32 18.25 -13.08
N PRO A 497 1.82 17.12 -12.55
CA PRO A 497 2.65 15.95 -12.27
C PRO A 497 3.24 15.28 -13.52
N PHE A 498 2.79 15.65 -14.73
CA PHE A 498 3.39 15.20 -15.98
C PHE A 498 4.55 16.08 -16.48
N ASP A 499 4.75 17.27 -15.91
CA ASP A 499 5.95 18.07 -16.16
C ASP A 499 7.16 17.42 -15.45
N ALA A 500 8.22 17.13 -16.20
CA ALA A 500 9.43 16.49 -15.70
C ALA A 500 10.17 17.30 -14.61
N ARG A 501 9.86 18.60 -14.47
CA ARG A 501 10.42 19.48 -13.44
C ARG A 501 9.61 19.45 -12.15
N THR A 502 8.38 18.96 -12.17
CA THR A 502 7.49 18.96 -11.00
C THR A 502 8.02 17.99 -9.95
N GLU A 503 8.17 18.50 -8.73
CA GLU A 503 8.56 17.70 -7.57
C GLU A 503 7.37 17.33 -6.68
N GLN A 504 6.28 18.09 -6.78
CA GLN A 504 5.06 17.93 -5.98
C GLN A 504 3.80 18.13 -6.83
N GLY A 505 2.95 17.11 -6.87
CA GLY A 505 1.62 17.19 -7.47
C GLY A 505 0.53 17.67 -6.48
N PRO A 506 -0.75 17.42 -6.79
CA PRO A 506 -1.88 17.73 -5.91
C PRO A 506 -2.07 16.69 -4.80
N GLN A 507 -2.94 17.01 -3.84
CA GLN A 507 -3.50 16.04 -2.88
C GLN A 507 -4.55 15.17 -3.57
N ILE A 508 -4.81 13.98 -3.04
CA ILE A 508 -5.61 12.95 -3.71
C ILE A 508 -7.08 13.32 -3.96
N ASP A 509 -7.74 13.97 -3.01
CA ASP A 509 -9.16 14.30 -3.08
C ASP A 509 -9.50 15.52 -2.21
N GLN A 510 -10.70 16.07 -2.39
CA GLN A 510 -11.15 17.26 -1.67
C GLN A 510 -11.15 17.03 -0.15
N ARG A 511 -11.51 15.83 0.31
CA ARG A 511 -11.57 15.51 1.73
C ARG A 511 -10.19 15.59 2.38
N GLN A 512 -9.17 15.06 1.72
CA GLN A 512 -7.79 15.12 2.19
C GLN A 512 -7.25 16.55 2.11
N PHE A 513 -7.56 17.28 1.03
CA PHE A 513 -7.21 18.69 0.89
C PHE A 513 -7.76 19.55 2.04
N ASP A 514 -9.07 19.44 2.33
CA ASP A 514 -9.73 20.19 3.40
C ASP A 514 -9.15 19.85 4.78
N LYS A 515 -8.89 18.56 5.05
CA LYS A 515 -8.25 18.12 6.29
C LYS A 515 -6.87 18.76 6.48
N ILE A 516 -6.06 18.83 5.42
CA ILE A 516 -4.72 19.41 5.51
C ILE A 516 -4.82 20.91 5.80
N LEU A 517 -5.70 21.65 5.10
CA LEU A 517 -5.89 23.08 5.35
C LEU A 517 -6.41 23.34 6.77
N GLU A 518 -7.32 22.51 7.27
CA GLU A 518 -7.83 22.58 8.64
C GLU A 518 -6.71 22.43 9.68
N LEU A 519 -5.80 21.46 9.50
CA LEU A 519 -4.65 21.27 10.38
C LEU A 519 -3.59 22.38 10.23
N ILE A 520 -3.44 22.97 9.05
CA ILE A 520 -2.62 24.17 8.88
C ILE A 520 -3.19 25.32 9.71
N GLU A 521 -4.51 25.54 9.66
CA GLU A 521 -5.16 26.57 10.47
C GLU A 521 -5.07 26.29 11.97
N SER A 522 -5.14 25.02 12.39
CA SER A 522 -4.94 24.66 13.81
C SER A 522 -3.52 25.02 14.26
N GLY A 523 -2.50 24.76 13.44
CA GLY A 523 -1.12 25.15 13.73
C GLY A 523 -0.95 26.65 13.97
N LYS A 524 -1.57 27.48 13.12
CA LYS A 524 -1.58 28.95 13.30
C LYS A 524 -2.27 29.36 14.59
N LYS A 525 -3.45 28.80 14.89
CA LYS A 525 -4.26 29.13 16.07
C LYS A 525 -3.61 28.71 17.38
N GLU A 526 -2.88 27.61 17.38
CA GLU A 526 -2.22 27.06 18.58
C GLU A 526 -0.86 27.71 18.87
N GLY A 527 -0.43 28.68 18.05
CA GLY A 527 0.76 29.50 18.30
C GLY A 527 2.05 28.98 17.64
N ALA A 528 1.97 28.00 16.74
CA ALA A 528 3.13 27.63 15.92
C ALA A 528 3.47 28.78 14.97
N LYS A 529 4.77 29.03 14.75
CA LYS A 529 5.20 30.08 13.83
C LYS A 529 5.20 29.56 12.40
N LEU A 530 4.29 30.10 11.58
CA LEU A 530 4.26 29.81 10.14
C LEU A 530 5.42 30.52 9.44
N GLU A 531 6.41 29.76 8.95
CA GLU A 531 7.59 30.33 8.29
C GLU A 531 7.41 30.50 6.78
N CYS A 532 6.66 29.59 6.13
CA CYS A 532 6.26 29.70 4.73
C CYS A 532 5.08 28.78 4.39
N GLY A 533 4.46 29.00 3.23
CA GLY A 533 3.32 28.21 2.74
C GLY A 533 2.03 28.54 3.48
N GLY A 534 1.34 27.52 3.97
CA GLY A 534 0.15 27.64 4.82
C GLY A 534 -1.14 27.98 4.07
N LEU A 535 -1.17 27.80 2.75
CA LEU A 535 -2.28 28.15 1.87
C LEU A 535 -2.37 27.15 0.70
N ALA A 536 -3.56 27.07 0.11
CA ALA A 536 -3.75 26.49 -1.21
C ALA A 536 -2.97 27.28 -2.29
N ILE A 537 -2.74 26.65 -3.44
CA ILE A 537 -2.31 27.35 -4.65
C ILE A 537 -3.57 27.80 -5.38
N GLU A 538 -3.76 29.11 -5.50
CA GLU A 538 -4.90 29.73 -6.20
C GLU A 538 -5.01 29.22 -7.64
N ASP A 539 -6.26 29.06 -8.11
CA ASP A 539 -6.65 28.62 -9.45
C ASP A 539 -6.05 27.28 -9.90
N ARG A 540 -5.54 26.45 -8.96
CA ARG A 540 -4.97 25.14 -9.24
C ARG A 540 -5.53 24.08 -8.31
N GLY A 541 -6.50 23.30 -8.82
CA GLY A 541 -6.97 22.01 -8.32
C GLY A 541 -6.82 21.76 -6.81
N LEU A 542 -6.29 20.60 -6.45
CA LEU A 542 -6.05 20.20 -5.04
C LEU A 542 -4.60 20.45 -4.62
N PHE A 543 -4.02 21.59 -5.01
CA PHE A 543 -2.60 21.89 -4.74
C PHE A 543 -2.42 22.73 -3.47
N ILE A 544 -1.51 22.30 -2.58
CA ILE A 544 -1.18 22.99 -1.34
C ILE A 544 0.29 23.42 -1.37
N LYS A 545 0.58 24.65 -0.93
CA LYS A 545 1.95 25.16 -0.85
C LYS A 545 2.77 24.35 0.17
N PRO A 546 4.04 24.02 -0.10
CA PRO A 546 4.93 23.43 0.90
C PRO A 546 4.97 24.33 2.14
N THR A 547 4.59 23.77 3.28
CA THR A 547 4.34 24.53 4.50
C THR A 547 5.34 24.15 5.58
N VAL A 548 5.97 25.13 6.23
CA VAL A 548 6.91 24.92 7.33
C VAL A 548 6.42 25.68 8.56
N PHE A 549 6.29 24.97 9.67
CA PHE A 549 6.04 25.54 10.99
C PHE A 549 7.26 25.36 11.89
N SER A 550 7.72 26.44 12.52
CA SER A 550 8.71 26.41 13.59
C SER A 550 8.05 26.69 14.94
N GLU A 551 8.85 26.59 16.01
CA GLU A 551 8.44 26.71 17.41
C GLU A 551 7.22 25.84 17.76
N VAL A 552 7.16 24.63 17.15
CA VAL A 552 6.10 23.67 17.39
C VAL A 552 6.33 22.98 18.74
N THR A 553 5.27 22.87 19.54
CA THR A 553 5.27 22.20 20.84
C THR A 553 4.47 20.90 20.81
N ASP A 554 4.79 19.97 21.71
CA ASP A 554 4.25 18.60 21.70
C ASP A 554 2.72 18.56 21.92
N ASN A 555 2.11 19.60 22.48
CA ASN A 555 0.67 19.66 22.75
C ASN A 555 -0.18 20.04 21.52
N MET A 556 0.43 20.64 20.49
CA MET A 556 -0.26 21.09 19.28
C MET A 556 -0.84 19.93 18.46
N ARG A 557 -1.95 20.15 17.78
CA ARG A 557 -2.58 19.16 16.89
C ARG A 557 -1.65 18.78 15.75
N ILE A 558 -0.95 19.73 15.15
CA ILE A 558 0.04 19.47 14.10
C ILE A 558 1.25 18.63 14.58
N ALA A 559 1.45 18.52 15.90
CA ALA A 559 2.46 17.64 16.51
C ALA A 559 1.91 16.24 16.85
N LYS A 560 0.59 16.05 16.95
CA LYS A 560 -0.04 14.79 17.39
C LYS A 560 -0.77 14.04 16.28
N GLU A 561 -1.50 14.77 15.45
CA GLU A 561 -2.36 14.22 14.41
C GLU A 561 -1.57 14.00 13.10
N GLU A 562 -1.82 12.89 12.43
CA GLU A 562 -1.28 12.62 11.10
C GLU A 562 -1.93 13.57 10.08
N ILE A 563 -1.14 14.52 9.57
CA ILE A 563 -1.58 15.53 8.60
C ILE A 563 -1.80 14.88 7.23
N PHE A 564 -0.81 14.10 6.78
CA PHE A 564 -0.79 13.41 5.49
C PHE A 564 -0.85 14.39 4.29
N GLY A 565 -0.03 15.44 4.37
CA GLY A 565 0.07 16.53 3.40
C GLY A 565 1.41 17.28 3.56
N PRO A 566 1.68 18.29 2.73
CA PRO A 566 2.99 18.93 2.64
C PRO A 566 3.20 19.97 3.76
N VAL A 567 3.27 19.52 5.00
CA VAL A 567 3.41 20.35 6.20
C VAL A 567 4.52 19.79 7.08
N GLN A 568 5.55 20.58 7.33
CA GLN A 568 6.73 20.24 8.15
C GLN A 568 6.70 20.97 9.51
N PRO A 569 6.42 20.25 10.62
CA PRO A 569 6.53 20.79 11.96
C PRO A 569 7.96 20.60 12.51
N ILE A 570 8.60 21.70 12.95
CA ILE A 570 9.98 21.72 13.48
C ILE A 570 9.98 22.14 14.95
N MET A 571 10.52 21.26 15.79
CA MET A 571 10.58 21.32 17.25
C MET A 571 12.03 21.44 17.71
N LYS A 572 12.25 22.11 18.84
CA LYS A 572 13.57 22.25 19.48
C LYS A 572 13.75 21.23 20.59
N PHE A 573 14.95 20.70 20.82
CA PHE A 573 15.29 19.89 22.01
C PHE A 573 16.70 20.23 22.55
N LYS A 574 16.99 19.85 23.80
CA LYS A 574 18.24 20.17 24.50
C LYS A 574 19.09 18.97 24.90
N SER A 575 18.48 17.81 25.19
CA SER A 575 19.22 16.59 25.55
C SER A 575 18.68 15.34 24.87
N ILE A 576 19.51 14.30 24.82
CA ILE A 576 19.15 13.00 24.23
C ILE A 576 18.01 12.34 25.01
N GLU A 577 18.05 12.39 26.33
CA GLU A 577 17.05 11.81 27.22
C GLU A 577 15.70 12.51 27.03
N GLU A 578 15.72 13.84 26.90
CA GLU A 578 14.54 14.65 26.62
C GLU A 578 13.91 14.26 25.28
N VAL A 579 14.71 14.21 24.21
CA VAL A 579 14.18 13.91 22.87
C VAL A 579 13.70 12.47 22.75
N ILE A 580 14.33 11.49 23.42
CA ILE A 580 13.83 10.10 23.47
C ILE A 580 12.43 10.07 24.08
N ARG A 581 12.24 10.71 25.24
CA ARG A 581 10.94 10.76 25.92
C ARG A 581 9.87 11.40 25.03
N ARG A 582 10.18 12.52 24.40
CA ARG A 582 9.24 13.27 23.52
C ARG A 582 8.95 12.54 22.21
N ALA A 583 9.97 11.97 21.58
CA ALA A 583 9.84 11.15 20.38
C ALA A 583 8.93 9.94 20.63
N ASN A 584 9.06 9.29 21.78
CA ASN A 584 8.24 8.13 22.17
C ASN A 584 6.86 8.50 22.77
N SER A 585 6.62 9.77 23.12
CA SER A 585 5.33 10.26 23.66
C SER A 585 4.28 10.43 22.57
N THR A 586 3.88 9.31 21.97
CA THR A 586 2.85 9.22 20.94
C THR A 586 2.24 7.81 20.95
N GLU A 587 1.00 7.69 20.49
CA GLU A 587 0.33 6.40 20.26
C GLU A 587 0.89 5.65 19.04
N TYR A 588 1.60 6.36 18.16
CA TYR A 588 2.21 5.82 16.94
C TYR A 588 3.64 5.31 17.17
N GLY A 589 4.15 4.54 16.20
CA GLY A 589 5.51 4.01 16.23
C GLY A 589 5.89 3.36 14.90
N LEU A 590 5.61 4.01 13.76
CA LEU A 590 5.89 3.42 12.45
C LEU A 590 7.38 3.51 12.12
N THR A 591 7.89 4.72 11.94
CA THR A 591 9.30 4.98 11.63
C THR A 591 9.89 6.08 12.51
N ALA A 592 11.21 6.14 12.57
CA ALA A 592 11.97 7.25 13.09
C ALA A 592 13.27 7.46 12.29
N ALA A 593 13.90 8.62 12.44
CA ALA A 593 15.24 8.85 11.93
C ALA A 593 16.10 9.65 12.90
N VAL A 594 17.42 9.45 12.81
CA VAL A 594 18.42 10.12 13.62
C VAL A 594 19.56 10.59 12.72
N PHE A 595 19.93 11.86 12.84
CA PHE A 595 21.07 12.47 12.15
C PHE A 595 22.11 12.89 13.19
N THR A 596 23.29 12.28 13.13
CA THR A 596 24.43 12.50 14.05
C THR A 596 25.69 11.85 13.48
N LYS A 597 26.87 12.42 13.72
CA LYS A 597 28.17 11.77 13.43
C LYS A 597 28.62 10.86 14.57
N ASN A 598 28.10 11.07 15.76
CA ASN A 598 28.48 10.32 16.95
C ASN A 598 27.82 8.93 16.97
N LEU A 599 28.65 7.89 17.00
CA LEU A 599 28.20 6.49 16.99
C LEU A 599 27.38 6.13 18.23
N ASP A 600 27.79 6.58 19.41
CA ASP A 600 27.08 6.29 20.66
C ASP A 600 25.69 6.93 20.64
N ARG A 601 25.57 8.20 20.22
CA ARG A 601 24.28 8.87 20.03
C ARG A 601 23.38 8.10 19.05
N ALA A 602 23.95 7.67 17.92
CA ALA A 602 23.21 6.92 16.91
C ALA A 602 22.65 5.61 17.48
N LEU A 603 23.48 4.80 18.15
CA LEU A 603 23.09 3.51 18.70
C LEU A 603 22.13 3.65 19.90
N THR A 604 22.37 4.61 20.78
CA THR A 604 21.49 4.92 21.92
C THR A 604 20.10 5.33 21.43
N LEU A 605 20.02 6.26 20.48
CA LEU A 605 18.74 6.71 19.92
C LEU A 605 18.06 5.58 19.13
N ALA A 606 18.78 4.85 18.28
CA ALA A 606 18.23 3.72 17.53
C ALA A 606 17.57 2.67 18.43
N SER A 607 18.22 2.35 19.55
CA SER A 607 17.74 1.34 20.49
C SER A 607 16.58 1.83 21.36
N ALA A 608 16.56 3.13 21.69
CA ALA A 608 15.56 3.70 22.60
C ALA A 608 14.25 4.12 21.89
N LEU A 609 14.29 4.36 20.58
CA LEU A 609 13.11 4.78 19.82
C LEU A 609 12.14 3.63 19.60
N GLN A 610 10.88 3.83 20.02
CA GLN A 610 9.80 2.85 19.92
C GLN A 610 9.15 2.89 18.52
N SER A 611 9.94 2.59 17.49
CA SER A 611 9.52 2.61 16.09
C SER A 611 9.90 1.32 15.37
N GLY A 612 9.09 0.93 14.38
CA GLY A 612 9.31 -0.27 13.58
C GLY A 612 10.56 -0.24 12.71
N THR A 613 10.92 0.93 12.22
CA THR A 613 12.14 1.19 11.45
C THR A 613 12.79 2.46 11.98
N VAL A 614 14.10 2.41 12.25
CA VAL A 614 14.89 3.58 12.61
C VAL A 614 16.00 3.76 11.60
N TRP A 615 16.01 4.90 10.90
CA TRP A 615 17.05 5.26 9.95
C TRP A 615 18.14 6.12 10.61
N ILE A 616 19.40 5.83 10.31
CA ILE A 616 20.55 6.64 10.75
C ILE A 616 21.13 7.36 9.53
N ASN A 617 21.23 8.69 9.60
CA ASN A 617 21.78 9.55 8.54
C ASN A 617 21.13 9.37 7.16
N CYS A 618 19.87 8.93 7.12
CA CYS A 618 19.05 8.81 5.92
C CYS A 618 17.55 8.83 6.29
N TYR A 619 16.68 8.83 5.28
CA TYR A 619 15.24 8.77 5.46
C TYR A 619 14.59 8.03 4.28
N ASN A 620 13.47 7.32 4.51
CA ASN A 620 12.76 6.56 3.46
C ASN A 620 13.65 5.55 2.69
N ALA A 621 14.67 5.01 3.36
CA ALA A 621 15.49 3.93 2.81
C ALA A 621 14.76 2.59 3.01
N LEU A 622 13.81 2.31 2.11
CA LEU A 622 12.99 1.11 2.12
C LEU A 622 13.52 0.09 1.11
N TYR A 623 13.53 -1.19 1.51
CA TYR A 623 14.08 -2.28 0.72
C TYR A 623 13.19 -3.50 0.84
N ALA A 624 12.96 -4.22 -0.26
CA ALA A 624 12.15 -5.44 -0.24
C ALA A 624 12.69 -6.51 0.73
N GLN A 625 14.00 -6.47 1.01
CA GLN A 625 14.72 -7.36 1.91
C GLN A 625 14.48 -7.06 3.39
N ALA A 626 14.16 -5.82 3.74
CA ALA A 626 14.05 -5.38 5.12
C ALA A 626 12.57 -5.40 5.55
N PRO A 627 12.23 -5.97 6.72
CA PRO A 627 10.87 -5.91 7.23
C PRO A 627 10.48 -4.47 7.55
N PHE A 628 9.22 -4.15 7.28
CA PHE A 628 8.62 -2.85 7.57
C PHE A 628 7.32 -3.07 8.34
N GLY A 629 7.05 -2.23 9.34
CA GLY A 629 5.75 -2.22 10.00
C GLY A 629 5.76 -1.65 11.41
N GLY A 630 4.59 -1.27 11.91
CA GLY A 630 4.48 -0.42 13.09
C GLY A 630 4.72 -1.08 14.45
N PHE A 631 5.20 -0.28 15.40
CA PHE A 631 5.00 -0.46 16.84
C PHE A 631 3.65 0.18 17.25
N LYS A 632 3.17 -0.16 18.45
CA LYS A 632 1.99 0.46 19.08
C LYS A 632 0.77 0.47 18.15
N MET A 633 0.14 1.62 17.93
CA MET A 633 -1.04 1.76 17.06
C MET A 633 -0.71 2.02 15.58
N SER A 634 0.57 2.00 15.20
CA SER A 634 0.98 2.08 13.80
C SER A 634 0.90 0.75 13.05
N GLY A 635 0.65 -0.37 13.74
CA GLY A 635 0.44 -1.63 13.03
C GLY A 635 0.54 -2.89 13.87
N ASN A 636 0.22 -4.02 13.25
CA ASN A 636 0.39 -5.37 13.78
C ASN A 636 0.93 -6.27 12.67
N GLY A 637 2.03 -6.97 12.97
CA GLY A 637 2.78 -7.76 11.97
C GLY A 637 3.85 -6.93 11.26
N ARG A 638 4.47 -7.53 10.24
CA ARG A 638 5.42 -6.87 9.34
C ARG A 638 5.13 -7.25 7.89
N GLU A 639 5.28 -6.29 6.99
CA GLU A 639 5.37 -6.51 5.54
C GLU A 639 6.85 -6.47 5.11
N LEU A 640 7.13 -6.93 3.88
CA LEU A 640 8.49 -7.07 3.33
C LEU A 640 9.40 -8.06 4.10
N GLY A 641 10.59 -8.28 3.57
CA GLY A 641 11.58 -9.19 4.14
C GLY A 641 11.09 -10.65 4.26
N GLU A 642 11.89 -11.46 4.94
CA GLU A 642 11.51 -12.84 5.30
C GLU A 642 10.33 -12.85 6.30
N TYR A 643 10.27 -11.86 7.20
CA TYR A 643 9.29 -11.81 8.29
C TYR A 643 7.83 -11.79 7.80
N ALA A 644 7.54 -11.14 6.67
CA ALA A 644 6.19 -11.14 6.11
C ALA A 644 5.71 -12.53 5.69
N LEU A 645 6.61 -13.48 5.40
CA LEU A 645 6.22 -14.84 5.00
C LEU A 645 5.46 -15.55 6.13
N ALA A 646 5.88 -15.32 7.38
CA ALA A 646 5.21 -15.88 8.56
C ALA A 646 3.75 -15.44 8.67
N GLU A 647 3.45 -14.21 8.24
CA GLU A 647 2.08 -13.68 8.24
C GLU A 647 1.18 -14.33 7.18
N TYR A 648 1.75 -15.03 6.21
CA TYR A 648 1.05 -15.69 5.10
C TYR A 648 1.21 -17.22 5.11
N THR A 649 1.72 -17.78 6.20
CA THR A 649 1.84 -19.23 6.42
C THR A 649 1.13 -19.67 7.69
N GLU A 650 0.45 -20.81 7.65
CA GLU A 650 -0.10 -21.50 8.81
C GLU A 650 0.80 -22.70 9.16
N VAL A 651 1.28 -22.75 10.40
CA VAL A 651 2.21 -23.78 10.86
C VAL A 651 1.44 -25.01 11.34
N LYS A 652 1.74 -26.17 10.78
CA LYS A 652 1.19 -27.46 11.20
C LYS A 652 2.29 -28.36 11.75
N THR A 653 2.16 -28.77 13.00
CA THR A 653 3.03 -29.79 13.60
C THR A 653 2.53 -31.19 13.27
N VAL A 654 3.44 -32.06 12.83
CA VAL A 654 3.19 -33.48 12.59
C VAL A 654 4.11 -34.28 13.49
N THR A 655 3.51 -35.07 14.38
CA THR A 655 4.23 -35.93 15.34
C THR A 655 3.90 -37.38 15.05
N ILE A 656 4.92 -38.18 14.78
CA ILE A 656 4.80 -39.59 14.41
C ILE A 656 5.51 -40.43 15.48
N LYS A 657 4.78 -41.36 16.09
CA LYS A 657 5.33 -42.32 17.05
C LYS A 657 6.27 -43.29 16.34
N LEU A 658 7.46 -43.48 16.90
CA LEU A 658 8.44 -44.47 16.49
C LEU A 658 8.50 -45.63 17.49
N SER A 659 8.98 -46.78 17.03
CA SER A 659 9.35 -47.90 17.91
C SER A 659 10.57 -47.55 18.77
N GLN A 660 11.57 -46.91 18.17
CA GLN A 660 12.76 -46.41 18.84
C GLN A 660 13.29 -45.18 18.08
N LYS A 661 13.58 -44.10 18.79
CA LYS A 661 14.29 -42.94 18.24
C LYS A 661 15.79 -43.10 18.51
N SER A 662 16.60 -42.96 17.47
CA SER A 662 18.05 -42.92 17.63
C SER A 662 18.46 -41.62 18.34
N PRO A 663 19.45 -41.68 19.26
CA PRO A 663 19.92 -40.51 20.00
C PRO A 663 20.38 -39.37 19.09
#